data_AF-A0A8D6ZT47-F1
#
_entry.id   AF-A0A8D6ZT47-F1
#
_cell.length_a   1.000
_cell.length_b   1.000
_cell.length_c   1.000
_cell.angle_alpha   90.00
_cell.angle_beta   90.00
_cell.angle_gamma   90.00
#
_symmetry.space_group_name_H-M   'P 1'
#
loop_
_entity.id
_entity.type
_entity.pdbx_description
1 polymer ?
#
loop_
_entity_poly.entity_id
_entity_poly.type
_entity_poly.pdbx_seq_one_letter_code
_entity_poly.pdbx_strand_id
1 'polypeptide(L)'
;MEAGAQESVGGAGAGEDVTVRAARKRFERLLAVRCKAMKGKGAWYWAHLEPVMVADAGSGNPAVAKLRCSLCAALFSASNPSRTASEHLKRGACPNFSSPSSATPTPSLAAASAAVDPVPISSLPPPSPLLRPHYPPSRRRSIPAPTPPRPPLVLSGGKEDLVALARLEDSVKKLKSPLASPAAALPKPQADAALTLLADWLLEYGGAVSPSALDHPKFQSFLNQVGLSSISPCQLVLSHLEARYLEVLSDSEDRIRDAAFFQLASDGWKSSATSSEHTLVSFVANLPNGSTLFHRSLLTTGGAPSDYAEEVLWDVVARLCGGLVDRCAGIIADRFNKKALLNLESRNQRMVNLSCQLQAFNSLIKDFAHQLPLFAKVSANCLKLANFVNNQSQVRSIFLKYQLEEHGHSRLLRSHCSTGLAVVEDVTEFARPIQMAVLDEDYKVVCLEEPSAREMAELIQDGGFWTELEAVHSLVSLVKAMARDIEMERPLIGQCLPLWDELRSKLGDWRTKYGIDGGLVDNVIDQRFKKNYHPAWSAAFVLDPLFLIKDTSGKYLPPFKCLSPEQDKDVDKLIMRLVSPEEAHVALMELMKWRSEGLDPLYAQAVQVKQHDPSTGKMRNANPQSRRLVWETCLTEFKCLQKVAVRLIFLHATSGELKHNSTLIRWMCTHAQSRAAQKMAFLTVHSKIGRRDFLSDEEKDAELFNMAENDDASAA
;
A
#
# COMPACT_ATOMS: atom_id res chain seq x y z
N MET A 1 41.23 -83.61 -43.44
CA MET A 1 41.18 -82.14 -43.51
C MET A 1 40.07 -81.68 -42.57
N GLU A 2 40.18 -81.89 -41.26
CA GLU A 2 41.12 -81.24 -40.31
C GLU A 2 40.74 -79.76 -40.13
N ALA A 3 40.20 -79.34 -38.98
CA ALA A 3 40.85 -79.19 -37.66
C ALA A 3 41.72 -77.92 -37.58
N GLY A 4 41.75 -77.17 -36.48
CA GLY A 4 41.16 -77.38 -35.14
C GLY A 4 40.52 -76.13 -34.54
N ALA A 5 40.40 -76.10 -33.20
CA ALA A 5 39.76 -75.03 -32.45
C ALA A 5 40.78 -74.20 -31.64
N GLN A 6 40.40 -72.97 -31.24
CA GLN A 6 40.51 -72.57 -29.82
C GLN A 6 39.69 -71.32 -29.44
N GLU A 7 38.98 -71.47 -28.32
CA GLU A 7 38.73 -70.58 -27.17
C GLU A 7 38.62 -69.04 -27.27
N SER A 8 37.83 -68.51 -26.34
CA SER A 8 37.48 -67.10 -26.12
C SER A 8 38.28 -66.42 -25.01
N VAL A 9 38.57 -65.12 -25.15
CA VAL A 9 38.71 -64.17 -24.02
C VAL A 9 37.97 -62.88 -24.38
N GLY A 10 37.32 -62.25 -23.39
CA GLY A 10 36.39 -61.12 -23.60
C GLY A 10 37.03 -59.74 -23.70
N GLY A 11 36.28 -58.77 -24.25
CA GLY A 11 36.72 -57.39 -24.51
C GLY A 11 35.74 -56.28 -24.10
N ALA A 12 34.89 -56.51 -23.10
CA ALA A 12 33.79 -55.59 -22.75
C ALA A 12 34.21 -54.26 -22.08
N GLY A 13 35.39 -54.19 -21.45
CA GLY A 13 35.74 -53.10 -20.52
C GLY A 13 36.11 -51.74 -21.12
N ALA A 14 36.29 -51.62 -22.44
CA ALA A 14 36.87 -50.41 -23.05
C ALA A 14 35.87 -49.29 -23.34
N GLY A 15 34.60 -49.62 -23.64
CA GLY A 15 33.61 -48.61 -24.04
C GLY A 15 33.04 -47.80 -22.89
N GLU A 16 32.83 -48.44 -21.74
CA GLU A 16 32.08 -47.86 -20.62
C GLU A 16 32.84 -46.71 -19.94
N ASP A 17 34.12 -46.92 -19.59
CA ASP A 17 35.00 -45.90 -19.00
C ASP A 17 35.09 -44.64 -19.87
N VAL A 18 35.20 -44.78 -21.20
CA VAL A 18 35.22 -43.63 -22.13
C VAL A 18 33.95 -42.79 -22.01
N THR A 19 32.78 -43.41 -21.89
CA THR A 19 31.50 -42.69 -21.75
C THR A 19 31.34 -42.02 -20.37
N VAL A 20 31.69 -42.70 -19.27
CA VAL A 20 31.70 -42.11 -17.92
C VAL A 20 32.66 -40.92 -17.85
N ARG A 21 33.85 -41.06 -18.43
CA ARG A 21 34.90 -40.02 -18.47
C ARG A 21 34.45 -38.82 -19.31
N ALA A 22 33.74 -39.04 -20.42
CA ALA A 22 33.14 -37.97 -21.22
C ALA A 22 32.01 -37.24 -20.46
N ALA A 23 31.13 -37.97 -19.77
CA ALA A 23 30.06 -37.38 -18.95
C ALA A 23 30.62 -36.55 -17.79
N ARG A 24 31.62 -37.06 -17.06
CA ARG A 24 32.32 -36.30 -16.01
C ARG A 24 32.99 -35.04 -16.56
N LYS A 25 33.73 -35.14 -17.66
CA LYS A 25 34.37 -33.97 -18.32
C LYS A 25 33.36 -32.91 -18.77
N ARG A 26 32.12 -33.30 -19.07
CA ARG A 26 31.00 -32.41 -19.38
C ARG A 26 30.40 -31.76 -18.13
N PHE A 27 30.21 -32.53 -17.05
CA PHE A 27 29.78 -32.03 -15.75
C PHE A 27 30.72 -30.94 -15.20
N GLU A 28 32.03 -31.18 -15.18
CA GLU A 28 33.03 -30.19 -14.74
C GLU A 28 32.96 -28.88 -15.55
N ARG A 29 32.78 -28.98 -16.87
CA ARG A 29 32.59 -27.81 -17.75
C ARG A 29 31.33 -27.01 -17.39
N LEU A 30 30.23 -27.71 -17.10
CA LEU A 30 28.95 -27.06 -16.72
C LEU A 30 29.04 -26.40 -15.35
N LEU A 31 29.74 -27.02 -14.38
CA LEU A 31 30.05 -26.39 -13.09
C LEU A 31 30.89 -25.13 -13.28
N ALA A 32 31.94 -25.18 -14.11
CA ALA A 32 32.77 -24.01 -14.40
C ALA A 32 31.98 -22.86 -15.05
N VAL A 33 30.98 -23.16 -15.89
CA VAL A 33 30.06 -22.17 -16.45
C VAL A 33 29.13 -21.60 -15.38
N ARG A 34 28.49 -22.44 -14.54
CA ARG A 34 27.63 -21.98 -13.43
C ARG A 34 28.41 -21.09 -12.46
N CYS A 35 29.62 -21.47 -12.06
CA CYS A 35 30.48 -20.68 -11.17
C CYS A 35 30.96 -19.35 -11.76
N LYS A 36 30.97 -19.18 -13.08
CA LYS A 36 31.18 -17.88 -13.75
C LYS A 36 29.89 -17.06 -13.80
N ALA A 37 28.75 -17.68 -14.07
CA ALA A 37 27.45 -17.03 -14.08
C ALA A 37 27.04 -16.47 -12.70
N MET A 38 27.21 -17.27 -11.64
CA MET A 38 26.97 -16.85 -10.24
C MET A 38 27.90 -15.72 -9.76
N LYS A 39 28.95 -15.37 -10.53
CA LYS A 39 29.84 -14.22 -10.29
C LYS A 39 29.52 -13.04 -11.22
N GLY A 40 28.26 -12.94 -11.68
CA GLY A 40 27.76 -11.82 -12.48
C GLY A 40 28.19 -11.78 -13.94
N LYS A 41 28.83 -12.83 -14.46
CA LYS A 41 29.37 -12.88 -15.85
C LYS A 41 28.83 -14.06 -16.66
N GLY A 42 27.52 -14.27 -16.61
CA GLY A 42 26.83 -15.33 -17.37
C GLY A 42 25.31 -15.24 -17.29
N ALA A 43 24.62 -16.12 -18.02
CA ALA A 43 23.16 -16.05 -18.17
C ALA A 43 22.41 -16.36 -16.86
N TRP A 44 21.37 -15.55 -16.57
CA TRP A 44 20.57 -15.58 -15.35
C TRP A 44 20.07 -16.97 -14.92
N TYR A 45 19.71 -17.84 -15.88
CA TYR A 45 19.11 -19.14 -15.60
C TYR A 45 20.01 -20.11 -14.82
N TRP A 46 21.32 -19.85 -14.74
CA TRP A 46 22.26 -20.63 -13.92
C TRP A 46 22.06 -20.47 -12.40
N ALA A 47 21.27 -19.48 -11.96
CA ALA A 47 20.75 -19.41 -10.60
C ALA A 47 19.77 -20.57 -10.30
N HIS A 48 18.96 -20.97 -11.31
CA HIS A 48 17.86 -21.93 -11.15
C HIS A 48 18.13 -23.31 -11.77
N LEU A 49 19.22 -23.48 -12.52
CA LEU A 49 19.66 -24.74 -13.11
C LEU A 49 21.02 -25.18 -12.55
N GLU A 50 21.09 -26.39 -12.00
CA GLU A 50 22.30 -26.99 -11.47
C GLU A 50 22.76 -28.21 -12.28
N PRO A 51 24.06 -28.33 -12.62
CA PRO A 51 24.62 -29.56 -13.17
C PRO A 51 24.58 -30.67 -12.12
N VAL A 52 24.13 -31.86 -12.52
CA VAL A 52 24.11 -33.08 -11.70
C VAL A 52 24.58 -34.29 -12.50
N MET A 53 25.27 -35.21 -11.84
CA MET A 53 25.53 -36.55 -12.37
C MET A 53 24.40 -37.47 -11.90
N VAL A 54 23.78 -38.21 -12.82
CA VAL A 54 22.71 -39.17 -12.52
C VAL A 54 23.07 -40.52 -13.13
N ALA A 55 23.14 -41.56 -12.29
CA ALA A 55 23.11 -42.95 -12.72
C ALA A 55 21.67 -43.46 -12.61
N ASP A 56 21.20 -44.26 -13.57
CA ASP A 56 19.84 -44.81 -13.54
C ASP A 56 19.84 -46.09 -12.67
N ALA A 57 19.11 -46.05 -11.56
CA ALA A 57 19.05 -47.13 -10.59
C ALA A 57 18.28 -48.35 -11.15
N GLY A 58 19.01 -49.38 -11.59
CA GLY A 58 18.45 -50.64 -12.07
C GLY A 58 18.86 -51.02 -13.51
N SER A 59 19.39 -50.08 -14.29
CA SER A 59 20.04 -50.36 -15.57
C SER A 59 21.54 -50.07 -15.47
N GLY A 60 22.39 -50.96 -15.98
CA GLY A 60 23.85 -50.78 -16.03
C GLY A 60 24.30 -49.73 -17.04
N ASN A 61 23.85 -48.49 -16.85
CA ASN A 61 24.13 -47.36 -17.74
C ASN A 61 25.13 -46.38 -17.10
N PRO A 62 26.11 -45.87 -17.87
CA PRO A 62 27.13 -44.96 -17.37
C PRO A 62 26.51 -43.62 -16.92
N ALA A 63 26.93 -43.11 -15.76
CA ALA A 63 26.33 -41.92 -15.15
C ALA A 63 26.40 -40.68 -16.08
N VAL A 64 25.25 -40.05 -16.32
CA VAL A 64 25.10 -38.96 -17.30
C VAL A 64 25.00 -37.59 -16.61
N ALA A 65 25.67 -36.59 -17.19
CA ALA A 65 25.51 -35.18 -16.81
C ALA A 65 24.15 -34.64 -17.28
N LYS A 66 23.22 -34.42 -16.33
CA LYS A 66 21.91 -33.79 -16.52
C LYS A 66 21.91 -32.39 -15.86
N LEU A 67 20.88 -31.59 -16.11
CA LEU A 67 20.60 -30.34 -15.38
C LEU A 67 19.38 -30.57 -14.49
N ARG A 68 19.45 -30.21 -13.21
CA ARG A 68 18.28 -30.17 -12.31
C ARG A 68 17.79 -28.74 -12.16
N CYS A 69 16.48 -28.52 -12.11
CA CYS A 69 15.93 -27.25 -11.63
C CYS A 69 15.92 -27.20 -10.10
N SER A 70 16.51 -26.17 -9.50
CA SER A 70 16.53 -26.00 -8.02
C SER A 70 15.16 -25.66 -7.41
N LEU A 71 14.17 -25.29 -8.23
CA LEU A 71 12.85 -24.85 -7.77
C LEU A 71 11.80 -25.96 -7.76
N CYS A 72 11.98 -27.02 -8.56
CA CYS A 72 11.02 -28.13 -8.67
C CYS A 72 11.68 -29.52 -8.83
N ALA A 73 13.00 -29.62 -8.67
CA ALA A 73 13.81 -30.84 -8.81
C ALA A 73 13.76 -31.57 -10.18
N ALA A 74 13.02 -31.06 -11.17
CA ALA A 74 12.94 -31.67 -12.50
C ALA A 74 14.30 -31.78 -13.21
N LEU A 75 14.50 -32.87 -13.97
CA LEU A 75 15.77 -33.23 -14.61
C LEU A 75 15.69 -33.09 -16.14
N PHE A 76 16.69 -32.44 -16.73
CA PHE A 76 16.76 -32.08 -18.14
C PHE A 76 18.10 -32.49 -18.78
N SER A 77 18.13 -32.58 -20.10
CA SER A 77 19.38 -32.80 -20.84
C SER A 77 20.32 -31.60 -20.74
N ALA A 78 21.58 -31.85 -20.40
CA ALA A 78 22.63 -30.83 -20.38
C ALA A 78 23.24 -30.57 -21.78
N SER A 79 22.46 -30.68 -22.87
CA SER A 79 22.90 -30.38 -24.24
C SER A 79 22.71 -28.91 -24.62
N ASN A 80 21.61 -28.29 -24.19
CA ASN A 80 21.33 -26.89 -24.49
C ASN A 80 20.68 -26.20 -23.27
N PRO A 81 21.48 -25.69 -22.32
CA PRO A 81 20.99 -25.06 -21.10
C PRO A 81 20.06 -23.85 -21.34
N SER A 82 20.30 -23.05 -22.39
CA SER A 82 19.46 -21.90 -22.73
C SER A 82 18.12 -22.30 -23.34
N ARG A 83 18.05 -23.41 -24.11
CA ARG A 83 16.77 -24.00 -24.53
C ARG A 83 16.00 -24.52 -23.31
N THR A 84 16.64 -25.29 -22.44
CA THR A 84 16.04 -25.79 -21.19
C THR A 84 15.46 -24.65 -20.36
N ALA A 85 16.21 -23.55 -20.16
CA ALA A 85 15.71 -22.37 -19.47
C ALA A 85 14.56 -21.66 -20.20
N SER A 86 14.56 -21.65 -21.53
CA SER A 86 13.50 -21.00 -22.32
C SER A 86 12.19 -21.80 -22.30
N GLU A 87 12.27 -23.12 -22.30
CA GLU A 87 11.10 -24.01 -22.28
C GLU A 87 10.57 -24.26 -20.86
N HIS A 88 11.45 -24.47 -19.87
CA HIS A 88 11.03 -24.76 -18.50
C HIS A 88 10.73 -23.49 -17.68
N LEU A 89 11.61 -22.47 -17.75
CA LEU A 89 11.49 -21.28 -16.90
C LEU A 89 10.70 -20.17 -17.62
N LYS A 90 11.15 -19.67 -18.77
CA LYS A 90 10.49 -18.53 -19.45
C LYS A 90 9.08 -18.83 -19.96
N ARG A 91 8.78 -20.06 -20.36
CA ARG A 91 7.44 -20.48 -20.84
C ARG A 91 6.53 -21.01 -19.71
N GLY A 92 6.91 -20.86 -18.44
CA GLY A 92 6.04 -21.18 -17.29
C GLY A 92 5.83 -22.67 -16.99
N ALA A 93 6.58 -23.58 -17.61
CA ALA A 93 6.50 -25.02 -17.32
C ALA A 93 7.25 -25.43 -16.03
N CYS A 94 7.55 -24.47 -15.15
CA CYS A 94 8.09 -24.66 -13.81
C CYS A 94 7.10 -24.03 -12.82
N PRO A 95 6.39 -24.81 -11.99
CA PRO A 95 5.29 -24.29 -11.16
C PRO A 95 5.78 -23.29 -10.09
N ASN A 96 7.08 -23.33 -9.77
CA ASN A 96 7.70 -22.54 -8.70
C ASN A 96 8.63 -21.43 -9.25
N PHE A 97 8.47 -21.01 -10.50
CA PHE A 97 9.29 -19.95 -11.11
C PHE A 97 8.46 -18.73 -11.57
N SER A 98 8.41 -17.71 -10.72
CA SER A 98 7.91 -16.39 -11.08
C SER A 98 8.93 -15.66 -11.97
N SER A 99 8.66 -15.56 -13.27
CA SER A 99 9.52 -14.81 -14.20
C SER A 99 9.46 -13.30 -13.91
N PRO A 100 10.59 -12.62 -13.59
CA PRO A 100 10.65 -11.18 -13.76
C PRO A 100 10.60 -10.86 -15.26
N SER A 101 9.72 -9.92 -15.64
CA SER A 101 9.52 -9.42 -17.01
C SER A 101 8.89 -10.40 -18.03
N SER A 102 7.56 -10.54 -17.99
CA SER A 102 6.75 -10.97 -19.14
C SER A 102 6.39 -9.79 -20.05
N ALA A 103 7.41 -9.10 -20.59
CA ALA A 103 7.24 -8.04 -21.59
C ALA A 103 7.73 -8.54 -22.96
N THR A 104 6.83 -8.65 -23.93
CA THR A 104 7.16 -8.90 -25.35
C THR A 104 7.79 -7.66 -25.96
N PRO A 105 8.87 -7.80 -26.76
CA PRO A 105 8.66 -7.60 -28.20
C PRO A 105 9.54 -8.46 -29.13
N THR A 106 9.12 -8.58 -30.39
CA THR A 106 9.92 -9.06 -31.54
C THR A 106 9.33 -8.48 -32.84
N PRO A 107 10.09 -8.33 -33.94
CA PRO A 107 11.35 -7.58 -34.05
C PRO A 107 11.41 -6.72 -35.36
N SER A 108 12.47 -5.91 -35.58
CA SER A 108 13.19 -5.75 -36.89
C SER A 108 14.18 -4.57 -36.91
N LEU A 109 15.11 -4.61 -37.89
CA LEU A 109 16.10 -3.58 -38.29
C LEU A 109 17.27 -3.30 -37.30
N ALA A 110 18.44 -2.83 -37.76
CA ALA A 110 19.49 -3.55 -38.53
C ALA A 110 20.78 -2.69 -38.65
N ALA A 111 21.97 -3.33 -38.66
CA ALA A 111 23.31 -2.78 -39.02
C ALA A 111 23.95 -1.67 -38.12
N ALA A 112 25.29 -1.54 -37.96
CA ALA A 112 26.43 -2.47 -38.19
C ALA A 112 27.78 -1.97 -37.55
N SER A 113 28.70 -2.91 -37.21
CA SER A 113 30.20 -2.82 -37.17
C SER A 113 30.93 -1.81 -36.24
N ALA A 114 32.17 -1.99 -35.69
CA ALA A 114 33.23 -3.06 -35.71
C ALA A 114 34.10 -3.02 -34.40
N ALA A 115 34.60 -4.16 -33.83
CA ALA A 115 36.03 -4.65 -33.72
C ALA A 115 37.02 -3.86 -32.77
N VAL A 116 38.20 -4.29 -32.24
CA VAL A 116 39.20 -5.41 -32.37
C VAL A 116 39.86 -5.75 -30.98
N ASP A 117 40.68 -6.82 -30.81
CA ASP A 117 41.44 -7.30 -29.61
C ASP A 117 42.69 -8.17 -30.09
N PRO A 118 43.69 -8.76 -29.34
CA PRO A 118 43.96 -8.85 -27.87
C PRO A 118 45.44 -8.79 -27.32
N VAL A 119 45.56 -8.67 -25.97
CA VAL A 119 46.52 -9.23 -24.94
C VAL A 119 47.74 -10.10 -25.37
N PRO A 120 49.03 -9.85 -24.91
CA PRO A 120 49.71 -10.77 -23.92
C PRO A 120 50.98 -10.31 -23.07
N ILE A 121 51.06 -10.79 -21.80
CA ILE A 121 52.19 -11.46 -21.05
C ILE A 121 53.54 -10.77 -20.62
N SER A 122 53.94 -10.99 -19.33
CA SER A 122 55.32 -11.31 -18.81
C SER A 122 55.30 -11.77 -17.31
N SER A 123 56.43 -12.16 -16.64
CA SER A 123 56.40 -12.85 -15.29
C SER A 123 57.70 -13.11 -14.44
N LEU A 124 57.58 -13.08 -13.08
CA LEU A 124 58.23 -13.94 -12.01
C LEU A 124 59.68 -13.59 -11.42
N PRO A 125 60.35 -14.33 -10.45
CA PRO A 125 60.48 -13.92 -9.02
C PRO A 125 61.90 -13.94 -8.27
N PRO A 126 62.23 -14.78 -7.23
CA PRO A 126 62.56 -14.39 -5.82
C PRO A 126 63.98 -14.80 -5.28
N PRO A 127 64.30 -14.73 -3.95
CA PRO A 127 64.50 -15.97 -3.13
C PRO A 127 64.31 -15.86 -1.57
N SER A 128 64.74 -16.88 -0.78
CA SER A 128 64.67 -16.95 0.72
C SER A 128 65.71 -17.94 1.35
N PRO A 129 66.01 -17.88 2.67
CA PRO A 129 66.51 -19.03 3.48
C PRO A 129 65.82 -19.20 4.86
N LEU A 130 65.31 -20.38 5.30
CA LEU A 130 65.94 -21.60 5.87
C LEU A 130 66.34 -21.58 7.37
N LEU A 131 65.74 -22.47 8.20
CA LEU A 131 66.42 -23.52 9.00
C LEU A 131 65.45 -24.45 9.82
N ARG A 132 66.01 -25.45 10.54
CA ARG A 132 65.41 -26.65 11.21
C ARG A 132 66.23 -26.96 12.51
N PRO A 133 66.10 -28.09 13.26
CA PRO A 133 65.05 -29.14 13.40
C PRO A 133 64.71 -29.53 14.88
N HIS A 134 63.80 -30.52 15.12
CA HIS A 134 63.97 -31.74 15.98
C HIS A 134 62.65 -32.33 16.59
N TYR A 135 62.70 -33.62 16.94
CA TYR A 135 61.72 -34.50 17.62
C TYR A 135 62.53 -35.46 18.54
N PRO A 136 62.00 -36.02 19.67
CA PRO A 136 61.33 -37.35 19.63
C PRO A 136 60.21 -37.52 20.73
N PRO A 137 59.95 -38.66 21.44
CA PRO A 137 58.67 -39.38 21.21
C PRO A 137 57.84 -39.87 22.43
N SER A 138 56.62 -40.34 22.12
CA SER A 138 55.70 -41.27 22.79
C SER A 138 55.99 -41.91 24.17
N ARG A 139 54.95 -41.90 25.05
CA ARG A 139 54.63 -43.00 26.00
C ARG A 139 53.11 -43.23 26.13
N ARG A 140 52.71 -44.43 26.57
CA ARG A 140 51.31 -44.87 26.86
C ARG A 140 51.18 -45.33 28.32
N ARG A 141 49.92 -45.53 28.77
CA ARG A 141 49.47 -46.02 30.11
C ARG A 141 49.62 -44.96 31.24
N SER A 142 48.74 -44.91 32.26
CA SER A 142 47.45 -45.60 32.50
C SER A 142 46.62 -44.88 33.58
N ILE A 143 45.32 -45.14 33.65
CA ILE A 143 44.39 -44.60 34.69
C ILE A 143 44.62 -45.30 36.05
N PRO A 144 44.54 -44.54 37.15
CA PRO A 144 43.90 -45.06 38.37
C PRO A 144 42.97 -44.05 39.07
N ALA A 145 41.76 -44.55 39.41
CA ALA A 145 40.93 -44.33 40.63
C ALA A 145 40.68 -42.92 41.25
N PRO A 146 39.54 -42.72 41.98
CA PRO A 146 39.05 -41.38 42.37
C PRO A 146 39.31 -40.98 43.84
N THR A 147 39.32 -39.66 44.10
CA THR A 147 39.18 -39.02 45.43
C THR A 147 38.31 -37.73 45.29
N PRO A 148 38.02 -36.92 46.33
CA PRO A 148 36.66 -36.76 46.85
C PRO A 148 35.95 -35.46 46.41
N PRO A 149 34.64 -35.28 46.72
CA PRO A 149 33.94 -34.02 46.46
C PRO A 149 34.57 -32.85 47.22
N ARG A 150 34.73 -31.70 46.54
CA ARG A 150 35.14 -30.44 47.17
C ARG A 150 33.94 -29.78 47.88
N PRO A 151 34.17 -29.04 48.98
CA PRO A 151 33.12 -28.25 49.63
C PRO A 151 32.58 -27.16 48.68
N PRO A 152 31.35 -26.65 48.92
CA PRO A 152 30.78 -25.56 48.12
C PRO A 152 31.65 -24.31 48.18
N LEU A 153 31.88 -23.70 47.02
CA LEU A 153 32.72 -22.51 46.87
C LEU A 153 31.99 -21.26 47.38
N VAL A 154 32.21 -20.89 48.64
CA VAL A 154 31.66 -19.66 49.22
C VAL A 154 32.50 -18.47 48.76
N LEU A 155 31.96 -17.70 47.82
CA LEU A 155 32.49 -16.40 47.41
C LEU A 155 32.00 -15.32 48.38
N SER A 156 32.81 -14.31 48.68
CA SER A 156 32.52 -13.34 49.74
C SER A 156 31.37 -12.37 49.43
N GLY A 157 31.01 -12.16 48.16
CA GLY A 157 29.81 -11.44 47.72
C GLY A 157 28.60 -12.36 47.46
N GLY A 158 28.68 -13.65 47.76
CA GLY A 158 27.56 -14.59 47.62
C GLY A 158 27.24 -14.99 46.17
N LYS A 159 25.96 -15.13 45.84
CA LYS A 159 25.52 -15.57 44.49
C LYS A 159 25.76 -14.55 43.39
N GLU A 160 25.75 -13.25 43.70
CA GLU A 160 25.96 -12.19 42.71
C GLU A 160 27.36 -12.25 42.08
N ASP A 161 28.37 -12.66 42.87
CA ASP A 161 29.74 -12.88 42.40
C ASP A 161 29.80 -13.93 41.27
N LEU A 162 28.84 -14.86 41.15
CA LEU A 162 28.85 -15.86 40.08
C LEU A 162 28.76 -15.22 38.69
N VAL A 163 28.07 -14.09 38.55
CA VAL A 163 27.98 -13.33 37.30
C VAL A 163 29.32 -12.65 36.97
N ALA A 164 30.02 -12.14 37.99
CA ALA A 164 31.37 -11.59 37.85
C ALA A 164 32.40 -12.69 37.54
N LEU A 165 32.29 -13.84 38.21
CA LEU A 165 33.17 -14.99 38.01
C LEU A 165 33.02 -15.58 36.61
N ALA A 166 31.80 -15.72 36.10
CA ALA A 166 31.55 -16.16 34.72
C ALA A 166 32.17 -15.20 33.69
N ARG A 167 32.04 -13.88 33.89
CA ARG A 167 32.67 -12.86 33.03
C ARG A 167 34.20 -12.90 33.11
N LEU A 168 34.77 -13.19 34.29
CA LEU A 168 36.21 -13.36 34.48
C LEU A 168 36.70 -14.65 33.80
N GLU A 169 36.00 -15.77 33.96
CA GLU A 169 36.32 -17.02 33.29
C GLU A 169 36.27 -16.88 31.76
N ASP A 170 35.26 -16.22 31.21
CA ASP A 170 35.18 -15.98 29.76
C ASP A 170 36.26 -15.02 29.27
N SER A 171 36.69 -14.06 30.08
CA SER A 171 37.87 -13.24 29.80
C SER A 171 39.15 -14.07 29.79
N VAL A 172 39.31 -14.99 30.75
CA VAL A 172 40.44 -15.94 30.80
C VAL A 172 40.42 -16.95 29.66
N LYS A 173 39.23 -17.42 29.23
CA LYS A 173 39.06 -18.27 28.03
C LYS A 173 39.48 -17.49 26.77
N LYS A 174 38.99 -16.26 26.58
CA LYS A 174 39.37 -15.37 25.46
C LYS A 174 40.88 -15.09 25.41
N LEU A 175 41.53 -14.94 26.56
CA LEU A 175 42.99 -14.74 26.65
C LEU A 175 43.82 -16.02 26.44
N LYS A 176 43.22 -17.22 26.59
CA LYS A 176 43.91 -18.51 26.44
C LYS A 176 43.63 -19.23 25.13
N SER A 177 42.57 -18.87 24.40
CA SER A 177 42.29 -19.37 23.05
C SER A 177 43.00 -18.53 21.99
N PRO A 178 43.78 -19.11 21.06
CA PRO A 178 44.35 -18.37 19.94
C PRO A 178 43.24 -17.96 18.97
N LEU A 179 42.80 -16.70 19.09
CA LEU A 179 41.84 -15.98 18.26
C LEU A 179 40.73 -16.86 17.66
N ALA A 180 39.77 -17.28 18.50
CA ALA A 180 38.49 -17.77 18.00
C ALA A 180 37.91 -16.73 17.03
N SER A 181 37.55 -17.16 15.82
CA SER A 181 37.05 -16.28 14.77
C SER A 181 35.86 -15.45 15.29
N PRO A 182 35.76 -14.15 14.97
CA PRO A 182 34.52 -13.42 15.20
C PRO A 182 33.35 -14.19 14.57
N ALA A 183 32.16 -14.11 15.18
CA ALA A 183 30.93 -14.60 14.56
C ALA A 183 30.88 -14.06 13.13
N ALA A 184 30.80 -14.98 12.15
CA ALA A 184 31.31 -14.74 10.80
C ALA A 184 30.68 -13.49 10.17
N ALA A 185 31.42 -12.38 10.20
CA ALA A 185 30.91 -11.06 9.80
C ALA A 185 30.38 -11.14 8.38
N LEU A 186 29.22 -10.50 8.14
CA LEU A 186 28.58 -10.57 6.83
C LEU A 186 29.58 -10.12 5.75
N PRO A 187 29.73 -10.89 4.64
CA PRO A 187 30.57 -10.49 3.53
C PRO A 187 30.23 -9.05 3.14
N LYS A 188 31.23 -8.16 3.06
CA LYS A 188 31.00 -6.70 2.95
C LYS A 188 29.81 -6.27 2.06
N PRO A 189 29.63 -6.74 0.81
CA PRO A 189 28.47 -6.33 -0.01
C PRO A 189 27.10 -6.77 0.55
N GLN A 190 27.02 -7.83 1.36
CA GLN A 190 25.80 -8.23 2.08
C GLN A 190 25.59 -7.37 3.34
N ALA A 191 26.67 -7.01 4.04
CA ALA A 191 26.59 -6.07 5.16
C ALA A 191 26.13 -4.68 4.67
N ASP A 192 26.79 -4.14 3.65
CA ASP A 192 26.46 -2.86 3.02
C ASP A 192 24.99 -2.85 2.53
N ALA A 193 24.53 -3.91 1.85
CA ALA A 193 23.13 -4.02 1.39
C ALA A 193 22.11 -4.11 2.54
N ALA A 194 22.41 -4.84 3.63
CA ALA A 194 21.55 -4.90 4.80
C ALA A 194 21.46 -3.55 5.54
N LEU A 195 22.57 -2.78 5.56
CA LEU A 195 22.59 -1.41 6.08
C LEU A 195 21.75 -0.46 5.22
N THR A 196 21.81 -0.56 3.88
CA THR A 196 20.94 0.21 2.99
C THR A 196 19.46 -0.12 3.19
N LEU A 197 19.08 -1.41 3.31
CA LEU A 197 17.69 -1.81 3.58
C LEU A 197 17.19 -1.31 4.95
N LEU A 198 18.05 -1.29 5.98
CA LEU A 198 17.72 -0.70 7.28
C LEU A 198 17.57 0.83 7.19
N ALA A 199 18.42 1.51 6.42
CA ALA A 199 18.32 2.95 6.18
C ALA A 199 17.01 3.31 5.47
N ASP A 200 16.68 2.58 4.40
CA ASP A 200 15.43 2.74 3.64
C ASP A 200 14.21 2.54 4.53
N TRP A 201 14.15 1.47 5.32
CA TRP A 201 13.03 1.22 6.23
C TRP A 201 12.77 2.39 7.20
N LEU A 202 13.83 2.99 7.76
CA LEU A 202 13.73 4.16 8.64
C LEU A 202 13.28 5.44 7.91
N LEU A 203 13.66 5.60 6.65
CA LEU A 203 13.25 6.72 5.79
C LEU A 203 11.79 6.59 5.32
N GLU A 204 11.29 5.35 5.17
CA GLU A 204 9.90 5.05 4.83
C GLU A 204 8.95 5.12 6.04
N TYR A 205 9.41 4.76 7.26
CA TYR A 205 8.64 4.86 8.52
C TYR A 205 8.78 6.22 9.26
N GLY A 206 9.04 7.30 8.52
CA GLY A 206 9.44 8.59 9.09
C GLY A 206 8.52 9.12 10.19
N GLY A 207 9.11 9.40 11.35
CA GLY A 207 8.44 9.93 12.54
C GLY A 207 7.95 8.87 13.53
N ALA A 208 7.66 7.63 13.08
CA ALA A 208 7.24 6.55 13.97
C ALA A 208 8.43 5.92 14.73
N VAL A 209 9.56 5.72 14.03
CA VAL A 209 10.80 5.20 14.63
C VAL A 209 11.78 6.35 14.83
N SER A 210 12.08 6.71 16.08
CA SER A 210 13.15 7.66 16.39
C SER A 210 14.51 7.07 15.98
N PRO A 211 15.42 7.84 15.35
CA PRO A 211 16.79 7.40 15.09
C PRO A 211 17.54 6.92 16.34
N SER A 212 17.19 7.44 17.53
CA SER A 212 17.76 6.97 18.81
C SER A 212 17.36 5.54 19.20
N ALA A 213 16.35 4.94 18.56
CA ALA A 213 16.01 3.52 18.75
C ALA A 213 17.14 2.59 18.25
N LEU A 214 17.93 3.04 17.26
CA LEU A 214 19.10 2.32 16.79
C LEU A 214 20.25 2.29 17.82
N ASP A 215 20.34 3.28 18.70
CA ASP A 215 21.35 3.32 19.79
C ASP A 215 21.00 2.37 20.95
N HIS A 216 19.78 1.80 20.96
CA HIS A 216 19.31 0.94 22.05
C HIS A 216 20.18 -0.34 22.18
N PRO A 217 20.70 -0.68 23.38
CA PRO A 217 21.70 -1.73 23.52
C PRO A 217 21.22 -3.13 23.10
N LYS A 218 19.91 -3.44 23.18
CA LYS A 218 19.39 -4.73 22.65
C LYS A 218 19.44 -4.76 21.11
N PHE A 219 19.20 -3.63 20.45
CA PHE A 219 19.25 -3.53 18.98
C PHE A 219 20.70 -3.61 18.47
N GLN A 220 21.61 -2.86 19.09
CA GLN A 220 23.05 -3.00 18.82
C GLN A 220 23.54 -4.44 19.11
N SER A 221 23.03 -5.12 20.14
CA SER A 221 23.34 -6.54 20.39
C SER A 221 22.83 -7.45 19.28
N PHE A 222 21.62 -7.22 18.77
CA PHE A 222 21.04 -7.95 17.63
C PHE A 222 21.87 -7.76 16.35
N LEU A 223 22.26 -6.52 16.01
CA LEU A 223 23.14 -6.22 14.87
C LEU A 223 24.44 -7.03 14.93
N ASN A 224 25.11 -7.03 16.08
CA ASN A 224 26.34 -7.80 16.28
C ASN A 224 26.11 -9.32 16.18
N GLN A 225 24.94 -9.83 16.57
CA GLN A 225 24.59 -11.26 16.40
C GLN A 225 24.34 -11.65 14.94
N VAL A 226 23.76 -10.77 14.12
CA VAL A 226 23.57 -11.00 12.67
C VAL A 226 24.82 -10.65 11.83
N GLY A 227 25.95 -10.33 12.45
CA GLY A 227 27.21 -10.06 11.78
C GLY A 227 27.35 -8.67 11.16
N LEU A 228 26.57 -7.70 11.65
CA LEU A 228 26.68 -6.27 11.33
C LEU A 228 27.45 -5.51 12.41
N SER A 229 28.26 -4.54 12.01
CA SER A 229 28.97 -3.63 12.92
C SER A 229 28.01 -2.66 13.61
N SER A 230 28.43 -2.11 14.76
CA SER A 230 27.67 -1.05 15.46
C SER A 230 27.49 0.19 14.59
N ILE A 231 26.24 0.62 14.43
CA ILE A 231 25.84 1.70 13.51
C ILE A 231 25.72 3.02 14.27
N SER A 232 26.22 4.12 13.69
CA SER A 232 25.85 5.49 14.12
C SER A 232 24.56 5.92 13.38
N PRO A 233 23.47 6.26 14.07
CA PRO A 233 22.17 6.52 13.43
C PRO A 233 22.21 7.71 12.48
N CYS A 234 22.83 8.80 12.92
CA CYS A 234 22.98 10.03 12.13
C CYS A 234 23.82 9.79 10.87
N GLN A 235 24.85 8.94 10.93
CA GLN A 235 25.67 8.63 9.75
C GLN A 235 24.91 7.75 8.76
N LEU A 236 24.21 6.72 9.23
CA LEU A 236 23.39 5.84 8.37
C LEU A 236 22.33 6.64 7.62
N VAL A 237 21.47 7.34 8.36
CA VAL A 237 20.29 8.02 7.80
C VAL A 237 20.68 9.21 6.94
N LEU A 238 21.55 10.13 7.41
CA LEU A 238 21.85 11.35 6.66
C LEU A 238 22.68 11.11 5.39
N SER A 239 23.51 10.06 5.34
CA SER A 239 24.28 9.73 4.14
C SER A 239 23.41 9.12 3.02
N HIS A 240 22.42 8.30 3.38
CA HIS A 240 21.51 7.68 2.42
C HIS A 240 20.35 8.60 2.01
N LEU A 241 19.88 9.45 2.93
CA LEU A 241 18.75 10.38 2.72
C LEU A 241 18.87 11.20 1.44
N GLU A 242 20.02 11.82 1.18
CA GLU A 242 20.20 12.68 -0.01
C GLU A 242 20.15 11.87 -1.30
N ALA A 243 20.83 10.72 -1.34
CA ALA A 243 20.87 9.84 -2.51
C ALA A 243 19.48 9.24 -2.82
N ARG A 244 18.81 8.67 -1.81
CA ARG A 244 17.49 8.04 -1.96
C ARG A 244 16.40 9.07 -2.26
N TYR A 245 16.47 10.27 -1.69
CA TYR A 245 15.59 11.38 -2.06
C TYR A 245 15.72 11.75 -3.55
N LEU A 246 16.95 11.93 -4.05
CA LEU A 246 17.18 12.29 -5.45
C LEU A 246 16.81 11.16 -6.42
N GLU A 247 17.06 9.90 -6.03
CA GLU A 247 16.67 8.72 -6.81
C GLU A 247 15.15 8.59 -6.95
N VAL A 248 14.41 8.65 -5.84
CA VAL A 248 12.94 8.56 -5.83
C VAL A 248 12.31 9.79 -6.50
N LEU A 249 12.90 10.98 -6.32
CA LEU A 249 12.45 12.17 -7.05
C LEU A 249 12.62 11.99 -8.57
N SER A 250 13.78 11.51 -9.05
CA SER A 250 14.00 11.26 -10.48
C SER A 250 13.03 10.21 -11.02
N ASP A 251 12.88 9.05 -10.36
CA ASP A 251 11.89 8.02 -10.78
C ASP A 251 10.47 8.62 -10.89
N SER A 252 10.07 9.42 -9.90
CA SER A 252 8.75 10.06 -9.92
C SER A 252 8.61 11.09 -11.06
N GLU A 253 9.63 11.91 -11.31
CA GLU A 253 9.60 12.90 -12.39
C GLU A 253 9.68 12.25 -13.77
N ASP A 254 10.56 11.27 -13.96
CA ASP A 254 10.74 10.55 -15.23
C ASP A 254 9.48 9.74 -15.58
N ARG A 255 8.84 9.08 -14.61
CA ARG A 255 7.56 8.37 -14.84
C ARG A 255 6.40 9.34 -15.12
N ILE A 256 6.42 10.55 -14.58
CA ILE A 256 5.48 11.61 -14.99
C ILE A 256 5.85 12.15 -16.39
N ARG A 257 7.13 12.22 -16.75
CA ARG A 257 7.66 12.69 -18.05
C ARG A 257 7.26 11.75 -19.19
N ASP A 258 7.40 10.45 -18.99
CA ASP A 258 7.08 9.39 -19.94
C ASP A 258 5.56 9.19 -20.15
N ALA A 259 4.74 9.58 -19.16
CA ALA A 259 3.30 9.51 -19.29
C ALA A 259 2.78 10.54 -20.32
N ALA A 260 1.97 10.07 -21.28
CA ALA A 260 1.36 10.94 -22.30
C ALA A 260 0.48 12.05 -21.67
N PHE A 261 -0.19 11.74 -20.56
CA PHE A 261 -0.96 12.68 -19.75
C PHE A 261 -1.08 12.19 -18.30
N PHE A 262 -1.41 13.10 -17.37
CA PHE A 262 -1.59 12.83 -15.93
C PHE A 262 -2.75 13.66 -15.37
N GLN A 263 -3.28 13.26 -14.21
CA GLN A 263 -4.20 14.06 -13.40
C GLN A 263 -3.46 14.59 -12.18
N LEU A 264 -3.58 15.88 -11.87
CA LEU A 264 -3.09 16.44 -10.61
C LEU A 264 -4.14 16.26 -9.51
N ALA A 265 -3.81 15.51 -8.47
CA ALA A 265 -4.54 15.46 -7.22
C ALA A 265 -3.89 16.41 -6.20
N SER A 266 -4.70 17.17 -5.48
CA SER A 266 -4.23 18.04 -4.41
C SER A 266 -5.20 18.05 -3.23
N ASP A 267 -4.68 17.88 -2.02
CA ASP A 267 -5.47 17.61 -0.82
C ASP A 267 -4.96 18.42 0.37
N GLY A 268 -5.82 18.68 1.36
CA GLY A 268 -5.47 19.45 2.57
C GLY A 268 -5.73 20.96 2.51
N TRP A 269 -6.47 21.46 1.51
CA TRP A 269 -6.81 22.90 1.40
C TRP A 269 -7.88 23.36 2.38
N LYS A 270 -8.62 22.44 2.98
CA LYS A 270 -9.64 22.68 4.01
C LYS A 270 -9.07 22.47 5.40
N SER A 271 -9.20 23.49 6.26
CA SER A 271 -8.73 23.40 7.64
C SER A 271 -9.45 22.30 8.41
N SER A 272 -8.66 21.47 9.11
CA SER A 272 -9.14 20.72 10.27
C SER A 272 -9.64 21.70 11.35
N ALA A 273 -10.52 21.21 12.24
CA ALA A 273 -10.97 21.96 13.41
C ALA A 273 -9.95 21.95 14.57
N THR A 274 -8.84 21.21 14.44
CA THR A 274 -7.72 21.21 15.39
C THR A 274 -6.87 22.47 15.26
N SER A 275 -6.41 23.01 16.39
CA SER A 275 -5.83 24.36 16.54
C SER A 275 -4.41 24.57 15.98
N SER A 276 -4.09 24.02 14.80
CA SER A 276 -2.85 24.30 14.09
C SER A 276 -3.05 25.43 13.07
N GLU A 277 -2.32 26.54 13.23
CA GLU A 277 -2.36 27.68 12.30
C GLU A 277 -1.97 27.30 10.86
N HIS A 278 -1.21 26.21 10.71
CA HIS A 278 -0.77 25.65 9.45
C HIS A 278 -1.55 24.38 9.07
N THR A 279 -1.76 24.26 7.77
CA THR A 279 -2.39 23.15 7.05
C THR A 279 -1.38 22.64 6.02
N LEU A 280 -1.32 21.32 5.82
CA LEU A 280 -0.38 20.71 4.88
C LEU A 280 -1.13 20.36 3.58
N VAL A 281 -0.85 21.12 2.52
CA VAL A 281 -1.36 20.82 1.19
C VAL A 281 -0.43 19.83 0.49
N SER A 282 -0.99 18.79 -0.12
CA SER A 282 -0.27 17.77 -0.88
C SER A 282 -0.49 17.92 -2.38
N PHE A 283 0.45 17.44 -3.19
CA PHE A 283 0.39 17.41 -4.65
C PHE A 283 0.88 16.06 -5.17
N VAL A 284 0.02 15.40 -5.93
CA VAL A 284 0.13 13.99 -6.32
C VAL A 284 -0.27 13.85 -7.80
N ALA A 285 0.52 13.14 -8.60
CA ALA A 285 0.15 12.83 -9.99
C ALA A 285 -0.46 11.42 -10.07
N ASN A 286 -1.68 11.30 -10.58
CA ASN A 286 -2.25 10.00 -10.99
C ASN A 286 -1.94 9.79 -12.49
N LEU A 287 -1.49 8.58 -12.85
CA LEU A 287 -1.12 8.21 -14.22
C LEU A 287 -2.11 7.19 -14.84
N PRO A 288 -2.28 7.14 -16.18
CA PRO A 288 -3.26 6.27 -16.84
C PRO A 288 -3.02 4.76 -16.71
N ASN A 289 -1.85 4.36 -16.20
CA ASN A 289 -1.53 2.98 -15.83
C ASN A 289 -2.07 2.58 -14.44
N GLY A 290 -2.71 3.50 -13.69
CA GLY A 290 -3.22 3.26 -12.34
C GLY A 290 -2.15 3.35 -11.24
N SER A 291 -1.00 3.98 -11.54
CA SER A 291 -0.03 4.38 -10.52
C SER A 291 -0.26 5.83 -10.08
N THR A 292 0.07 6.10 -8.81
CA THR A 292 -0.05 7.39 -8.14
C THR A 292 1.35 7.75 -7.63
N LEU A 293 1.77 9.00 -7.81
CA LEU A 293 3.12 9.49 -7.51
C LEU A 293 3.06 10.75 -6.67
N PHE A 294 3.78 10.79 -5.55
CA PHE A 294 3.93 12.02 -4.78
C PHE A 294 4.89 12.98 -5.50
N HIS A 295 4.49 14.25 -5.64
CA HIS A 295 5.35 15.28 -6.22
C HIS A 295 5.86 16.26 -5.16
N ARG A 296 4.98 16.78 -4.30
CA ARG A 296 5.35 17.83 -3.33
C ARG A 296 4.29 17.97 -2.22
N SER A 297 4.70 18.51 -1.07
CA SER A 297 3.79 19.15 -0.12
C SER A 297 4.19 20.59 0.18
N LEU A 298 3.23 21.41 0.60
CA LEU A 298 3.37 22.81 0.99
C LEU A 298 2.69 23.04 2.35
N LEU A 299 3.29 23.84 3.21
CA LEU A 299 2.61 24.37 4.40
C LEU A 299 1.89 25.66 4.02
N THR A 300 0.58 25.72 4.26
CA THR A 300 -0.29 26.88 4.04
C THR A 300 -0.94 27.30 5.35
N THR A 301 -1.36 28.56 5.48
CA THR A 301 -2.19 28.98 6.62
C THR A 301 -3.61 28.43 6.49
N GLY A 302 -4.20 28.03 7.62
CA GLY A 302 -5.55 27.49 7.68
C GLY A 302 -6.57 28.45 7.08
N GLY A 303 -7.16 28.08 5.94
CA GLY A 303 -8.17 28.89 5.26
C GLY A 303 -7.74 29.59 3.97
N ALA A 304 -6.50 29.40 3.50
CA ALA A 304 -5.89 29.88 2.23
C ALA A 304 -6.86 30.47 1.16
N PRO A 305 -6.58 31.66 0.59
CA PRO A 305 -7.40 32.27 -0.46
C PRO A 305 -7.47 31.42 -1.74
N SER A 306 -8.59 31.50 -2.45
CA SER A 306 -8.78 30.75 -3.70
C SER A 306 -7.84 31.20 -4.82
N ASP A 307 -7.41 32.46 -4.82
CA ASP A 307 -6.57 33.02 -5.89
C ASP A 307 -5.11 32.55 -5.73
N TYR A 308 -4.62 32.51 -4.48
CA TYR A 308 -3.36 31.84 -4.14
C TYR A 308 -3.40 30.33 -4.47
N ALA A 309 -4.53 29.65 -4.22
CA ALA A 309 -4.67 28.24 -4.59
C ALA A 309 -4.66 28.04 -6.12
N GLU A 310 -5.23 28.97 -6.89
CA GLU A 310 -5.19 28.98 -8.36
C GLU A 310 -3.75 29.11 -8.88
N GLU A 311 -2.99 30.07 -8.34
CA GLU A 311 -1.58 30.28 -8.67
C GLU A 311 -0.72 29.05 -8.35
N VAL A 312 -0.87 28.47 -7.15
CA VAL A 312 -0.09 27.30 -6.71
C VAL A 312 -0.41 26.04 -7.52
N LEU A 313 -1.69 25.80 -7.81
CA LEU A 313 -2.09 24.67 -8.66
C LEU A 313 -1.54 24.84 -10.09
N TRP A 314 -1.58 26.05 -10.64
CA TRP A 314 -1.01 26.35 -11.95
C TRP A 314 0.51 26.19 -11.99
N ASP A 315 1.24 26.68 -10.99
CA ASP A 315 2.69 26.55 -10.82
C ASP A 315 3.14 25.08 -10.77
N VAL A 316 2.38 24.21 -10.08
CA VAL A 316 2.62 22.76 -10.08
C VAL A 316 2.33 22.13 -11.45
N VAL A 317 1.20 22.46 -12.10
CA VAL A 317 0.87 21.96 -13.44
C VAL A 317 1.92 22.38 -14.46
N ALA A 318 2.35 23.63 -14.46
CA ALA A 318 3.33 24.18 -15.40
C ALA A 318 4.68 23.46 -15.30
N ARG A 319 5.17 23.19 -14.08
CA ARG A 319 6.38 22.38 -13.85
C ARG A 319 6.24 20.97 -14.42
N LEU A 320 5.20 20.22 -14.01
CA LEU A 320 5.00 18.83 -14.42
C LEU A 320 4.75 18.67 -15.94
N CYS A 321 4.17 19.67 -16.58
CA CYS A 321 3.92 19.66 -18.01
C CYS A 321 5.14 19.99 -18.87
N GLY A 322 6.17 20.68 -18.33
CA GLY A 322 7.31 21.15 -19.12
C GLY A 322 6.91 22.14 -20.23
N GLY A 323 5.85 22.92 -20.00
CA GLY A 323 5.24 23.81 -21.00
C GLY A 323 4.14 23.16 -21.86
N LEU A 324 4.07 21.82 -21.98
CA LEU A 324 3.01 21.12 -22.71
C LEU A 324 1.77 20.92 -21.84
N VAL A 325 1.04 22.01 -21.57
CA VAL A 325 -0.09 22.03 -20.61
C VAL A 325 -1.19 20.98 -20.91
N ASP A 326 -1.38 20.63 -22.18
CA ASP A 326 -2.28 19.56 -22.62
C ASP A 326 -1.97 18.17 -22.03
N ARG A 327 -0.79 17.96 -21.43
CA ARG A 327 -0.45 16.74 -20.67
C ARG A 327 -1.19 16.66 -19.33
N CYS A 328 -1.67 17.77 -18.78
CA CYS A 328 -2.57 17.74 -17.62
C CYS A 328 -4.01 17.46 -18.10
N ALA A 329 -4.52 16.26 -17.79
CA ALA A 329 -5.88 15.85 -18.09
C ALA A 329 -6.93 16.52 -17.17
N GLY A 330 -6.51 17.00 -16.00
CA GLY A 330 -7.40 17.63 -15.03
C GLY A 330 -6.80 17.74 -13.63
N ILE A 331 -7.44 18.55 -12.79
CA ILE A 331 -7.06 18.83 -11.40
C ILE A 331 -8.22 18.42 -10.47
N ILE A 332 -7.94 17.64 -9.43
CA ILE A 332 -8.92 17.30 -8.38
C ILE A 332 -8.49 17.79 -7.00
N ALA A 333 -9.40 18.48 -6.29
CA ALA A 333 -9.14 18.97 -4.93
C ALA A 333 -10.32 18.86 -3.96
N ASP A 334 -10.02 18.96 -2.67
CA ASP A 334 -11.00 19.00 -1.56
C ASP A 334 -11.73 20.36 -1.45
N ARG A 335 -11.21 21.41 -2.08
CA ARG A 335 -11.72 22.79 -1.98
C ARG A 335 -11.74 23.52 -3.34
N PHE A 336 -12.22 24.76 -3.34
CA PHE A 336 -12.19 25.73 -4.45
C PHE A 336 -12.90 25.39 -5.77
N ASN A 337 -13.74 24.34 -5.82
CA ASN A 337 -14.59 23.99 -6.97
C ASN A 337 -15.17 25.21 -7.72
N LYS A 338 -15.83 26.12 -6.98
CA LYS A 338 -16.54 27.28 -7.54
C LYS A 338 -15.67 28.47 -8.00
N LYS A 339 -14.35 28.44 -7.83
CA LYS A 339 -13.45 29.52 -8.28
C LYS A 339 -12.16 28.97 -8.89
N ALA A 340 -11.12 28.64 -8.12
CA ALA A 340 -9.82 28.22 -8.67
C ALA A 340 -9.93 27.09 -9.71
N LEU A 341 -10.66 26.01 -9.40
CA LEU A 341 -10.79 24.86 -10.31
C LEU A 341 -11.53 25.23 -11.60
N LEU A 342 -12.66 25.95 -11.49
CA LEU A 342 -13.45 26.45 -12.62
C LEU A 342 -12.68 27.47 -13.48
N ASN A 343 -11.88 28.34 -12.85
CA ASN A 343 -11.02 29.30 -13.53
C ASN A 343 -9.91 28.59 -14.34
N LEU A 344 -9.25 27.60 -13.73
CA LEU A 344 -8.22 26.80 -14.42
C LEU A 344 -8.81 25.99 -15.58
N GLU A 345 -10.02 25.45 -15.44
CA GLU A 345 -10.69 24.69 -16.51
C GLU A 345 -11.19 25.58 -17.65
N SER A 346 -11.77 26.74 -17.34
CA SER A 346 -12.23 27.69 -18.36
C SER A 346 -11.09 28.30 -19.18
N ARG A 347 -9.87 28.41 -18.61
CA ARG A 347 -8.66 28.79 -19.35
C ARG A 347 -8.03 27.64 -20.15
N ASN A 348 -8.27 26.38 -19.76
CA ASN A 348 -7.61 25.21 -20.34
C ASN A 348 -8.66 24.18 -20.77
N GLN A 349 -9.20 24.33 -21.99
CA GLN A 349 -10.36 23.57 -22.48
C GLN A 349 -10.18 22.04 -22.43
N ARG A 350 -8.93 21.54 -22.49
CA ARG A 350 -8.57 20.11 -22.40
C ARG A 350 -8.39 19.55 -20.97
N MET A 351 -8.57 20.38 -19.93
CA MET A 351 -8.61 19.93 -18.53
C MET A 351 -10.04 19.59 -18.09
N VAL A 352 -10.14 18.68 -17.11
CA VAL A 352 -11.37 18.33 -16.41
C VAL A 352 -11.15 18.52 -14.91
N ASN A 353 -11.67 19.60 -14.33
CA ASN A 353 -11.38 19.93 -12.93
C ASN A 353 -12.54 19.55 -12.01
N LEU A 354 -12.20 19.01 -10.83
CA LEU A 354 -13.11 18.15 -10.07
C LEU A 354 -13.05 18.43 -8.58
N SER A 355 -14.20 18.31 -7.92
CA SER A 355 -14.28 18.27 -6.45
C SER A 355 -14.21 16.83 -5.93
N CYS A 356 -13.45 16.64 -4.85
CA CYS A 356 -13.28 15.36 -4.19
C CYS A 356 -14.61 14.80 -3.64
N GLN A 357 -15.00 13.59 -4.08
CA GLN A 357 -16.26 12.95 -3.66
C GLN A 357 -16.26 12.60 -2.17
N LEU A 358 -15.13 12.15 -1.62
CA LEU A 358 -14.96 11.93 -0.18
C LEU A 358 -15.32 13.19 0.60
N GLN A 359 -14.84 14.35 0.14
CA GLN A 359 -15.18 15.62 0.77
C GLN A 359 -16.63 16.06 0.51
N ALA A 360 -17.27 15.65 -0.58
CA ALA A 360 -18.70 15.89 -0.80
C ALA A 360 -19.57 15.09 0.19
N PHE A 361 -19.29 13.80 0.39
CA PHE A 361 -19.98 12.95 1.38
C PHE A 361 -19.73 13.44 2.81
N ASN A 362 -18.48 13.74 3.17
CA ASN A 362 -18.13 14.35 4.47
C ASN A 362 -18.72 15.76 4.67
N SER A 363 -19.21 16.42 3.61
CA SER A 363 -19.97 17.68 3.72
C SER A 363 -21.49 17.45 3.79
N LEU A 364 -22.01 16.37 3.21
CA LEU A 364 -23.43 16.01 3.27
C LEU A 364 -23.91 15.78 4.71
N ILE A 365 -23.07 15.17 5.55
CA ILE A 365 -23.34 15.03 7.00
C ILE A 365 -23.63 16.38 7.66
N LYS A 366 -22.90 17.44 7.25
CA LYS A 366 -23.11 18.81 7.76
C LYS A 366 -24.36 19.45 7.14
N ASP A 367 -24.63 19.19 5.87
CA ASP A 367 -25.86 19.66 5.22
C ASP A 367 -27.12 19.08 5.90
N PHE A 368 -27.10 17.80 6.28
CA PHE A 368 -28.17 17.17 7.06
C PHE A 368 -28.30 17.80 8.45
N ALA A 369 -27.19 17.96 9.17
CA ALA A 369 -27.17 18.60 10.50
C ALA A 369 -27.67 20.05 10.51
N HIS A 370 -27.55 20.77 9.38
CA HIS A 370 -28.02 22.16 9.24
C HIS A 370 -29.43 22.31 8.63
N GLN A 371 -29.95 21.31 7.89
CA GLN A 371 -31.22 21.46 7.15
C GLN A 371 -32.34 20.49 7.57
N LEU A 372 -32.04 19.41 8.30
CA LEU A 372 -33.08 18.48 8.77
C LEU A 372 -33.53 18.84 10.21
N PRO A 373 -34.81 19.18 10.45
CA PRO A 373 -35.31 19.53 11.79
C PRO A 373 -35.05 18.45 12.85
N LEU A 374 -35.07 17.18 12.44
CA LEU A 374 -34.74 16.03 13.29
C LEU A 374 -33.35 16.14 13.92
N PHE A 375 -32.33 16.56 13.16
CA PHE A 375 -30.97 16.72 13.67
C PHE A 375 -30.89 17.83 14.71
N ALA A 376 -31.61 18.94 14.51
CA ALA A 376 -31.69 20.03 15.47
C ALA A 376 -32.38 19.59 16.78
N LYS A 377 -33.52 18.88 16.67
CA LYS A 377 -34.27 18.35 17.84
C LYS A 377 -33.41 17.38 18.65
N VAL A 378 -32.87 16.34 18.00
CA VAL A 378 -32.05 15.30 18.65
C VAL A 378 -30.78 15.92 19.25
N SER A 379 -30.08 16.79 18.52
CA SER A 379 -28.87 17.44 19.05
C SER A 379 -29.15 18.33 20.25
N ALA A 380 -30.27 19.06 20.28
CA ALA A 380 -30.67 19.88 21.42
C ALA A 380 -30.98 19.02 22.66
N ASN A 381 -31.71 17.92 22.48
CA ASN A 381 -32.02 16.98 23.56
C ASN A 381 -30.76 16.30 24.10
N CYS A 382 -29.88 15.80 23.23
CA CYS A 382 -28.59 15.22 23.64
C CYS A 382 -27.69 16.24 24.36
N LEU A 383 -27.64 17.49 23.90
CA LEU A 383 -26.85 18.54 24.56
C LEU A 383 -27.44 18.94 25.92
N LYS A 384 -28.77 18.99 26.06
CA LYS A 384 -29.43 19.23 27.35
C LYS A 384 -29.13 18.10 28.34
N LEU A 385 -29.27 16.86 27.90
CA LEU A 385 -28.93 15.66 28.66
C LEU A 385 -27.45 15.64 29.10
N ALA A 386 -26.52 15.86 28.17
CA ALA A 386 -25.08 15.87 28.47
C ALA A 386 -24.71 17.00 29.45
N ASN A 387 -25.29 18.19 29.29
CA ASN A 387 -25.09 19.29 30.24
C ASN A 387 -25.68 19.00 31.63
N PHE A 388 -26.82 18.31 31.71
CA PHE A 388 -27.38 17.90 33.00
C PHE A 388 -26.49 16.87 33.71
N VAL A 389 -26.18 15.75 33.03
CA VAL A 389 -25.37 14.64 33.56
C VAL A 389 -23.95 15.07 33.94
N ASN A 390 -23.34 16.01 33.20
CA ASN A 390 -21.99 16.49 33.53
C ASN A 390 -21.95 17.47 34.72
N ASN A 391 -23.03 18.22 34.97
CA ASN A 391 -23.04 19.30 35.96
C ASN A 391 -23.66 18.88 37.30
N GLN A 392 -24.73 18.07 37.30
CA GLN A 392 -25.36 17.59 38.53
C GLN A 392 -24.51 16.46 39.16
N SER A 393 -23.96 16.70 40.35
CA SER A 393 -22.88 15.88 40.93
C SER A 393 -23.33 14.46 41.31
N GLN A 394 -24.54 14.30 41.84
CA GLN A 394 -25.10 13.00 42.22
C GLN A 394 -25.40 12.16 40.97
N VAL A 395 -26.14 12.72 40.02
CA VAL A 395 -26.44 12.09 38.71
C VAL A 395 -25.17 11.67 37.98
N ARG A 396 -24.14 12.53 37.99
CA ARG A 396 -22.83 12.21 37.41
C ARG A 396 -22.18 10.98 38.07
N SER A 397 -22.26 10.86 39.39
CA SER A 397 -21.73 9.71 40.13
C SER A 397 -22.43 8.41 39.72
N ILE A 398 -23.76 8.44 39.62
CA ILE A 398 -24.60 7.30 39.20
C ILE A 398 -24.29 6.91 37.74
N PHE A 399 -24.16 7.89 36.85
CA PHE A 399 -23.80 7.66 35.44
C PHE A 399 -22.39 7.06 35.27
N LEU A 400 -21.38 7.59 35.97
CA LEU A 400 -20.00 7.09 35.90
C LEU A 400 -19.88 5.67 36.49
N LYS A 401 -20.65 5.34 37.52
CA LYS A 401 -20.82 3.97 38.05
C LYS A 401 -21.30 3.02 36.94
N TYR A 402 -22.43 3.31 36.28
CA TYR A 402 -22.97 2.41 35.25
C TYR A 402 -22.15 2.38 33.95
N GLN A 403 -21.39 3.44 33.63
CA GLN A 403 -20.36 3.35 32.59
C GLN A 403 -19.27 2.34 32.96
N LEU A 404 -18.74 2.41 34.19
CA LEU A 404 -17.66 1.53 34.65
C LEU A 404 -18.11 0.06 34.72
N GLU A 405 -19.33 -0.19 35.20
CA GLU A 405 -19.92 -1.54 35.29
C GLU A 405 -20.13 -2.20 33.91
N GLU A 406 -20.43 -1.42 32.86
CA GLU A 406 -20.76 -1.94 31.52
C GLU A 406 -19.60 -1.88 30.51
N HIS A 407 -18.70 -0.90 30.63
CA HIS A 407 -17.66 -0.60 29.61
C HIS A 407 -16.23 -0.68 30.16
N GLY A 408 -16.03 -0.94 31.46
CA GLY A 408 -14.70 -0.96 32.10
C GLY A 408 -14.00 0.40 32.19
N HIS A 409 -14.57 1.46 31.59
CA HIS A 409 -14.07 2.82 31.62
C HIS A 409 -15.21 3.83 31.82
N SER A 410 -14.92 5.00 32.39
CA SER A 410 -15.89 6.08 32.56
C SER A 410 -15.38 7.41 32.00
N ARG A 411 -16.20 8.14 31.26
CA ARG A 411 -15.88 9.45 30.66
C ARG A 411 -17.10 10.37 30.61
N LEU A 412 -16.86 11.67 30.83
CA LEU A 412 -17.90 12.70 30.67
C LEU A 412 -18.39 12.77 29.21
N LEU A 413 -19.67 13.12 29.04
CA LEU A 413 -20.28 13.31 27.73
C LEU A 413 -19.73 14.61 27.10
N ARG A 414 -19.42 14.61 25.80
CA ARG A 414 -18.94 15.81 25.09
C ARG A 414 -20.03 16.89 25.08
N SER A 415 -19.83 18.00 25.78
CA SER A 415 -20.78 19.14 25.87
C SER A 415 -20.46 20.30 24.92
N HIS A 416 -19.36 20.22 24.16
CA HIS A 416 -18.84 21.32 23.35
C HIS A 416 -18.64 20.88 21.88
N CYS A 417 -19.69 20.98 21.07
CA CYS A 417 -19.63 20.62 19.64
C CYS A 417 -20.47 21.56 18.77
N SER A 418 -19.86 22.15 17.74
CA SER A 418 -20.51 23.09 16.81
C SER A 418 -21.57 22.49 15.87
N THR A 419 -21.79 21.18 15.94
CA THR A 419 -22.79 20.45 15.12
C THR A 419 -23.67 19.49 15.93
N GLY A 420 -23.49 19.39 17.25
CA GLY A 420 -24.22 18.43 18.10
C GLY A 420 -23.85 16.95 17.91
N LEU A 421 -23.32 16.56 16.74
CA LEU A 421 -23.08 15.16 16.36
C LEU A 421 -22.16 14.39 17.33
N ALA A 422 -21.16 15.05 17.93
CA ALA A 422 -20.30 14.44 18.94
C ALA A 422 -21.06 14.07 20.24
N VAL A 423 -22.13 14.80 20.55
CA VAL A 423 -23.00 14.51 21.71
C VAL A 423 -23.97 13.37 21.37
N VAL A 424 -24.48 13.34 20.13
CA VAL A 424 -25.30 12.26 19.59
C VAL A 424 -24.54 10.93 19.60
N GLU A 425 -23.27 10.93 19.18
CA GLU A 425 -22.36 9.78 19.30
C GLU A 425 -22.26 9.29 20.74
N ASP A 426 -21.90 10.17 21.69
CA ASP A 426 -21.71 9.80 23.10
C ASP A 426 -23.01 9.29 23.78
N VAL A 427 -24.16 9.91 23.48
CA VAL A 427 -25.46 9.47 24.04
C VAL A 427 -25.92 8.16 23.41
N THR A 428 -25.48 7.83 22.19
CA THR A 428 -25.74 6.52 21.57
C THR A 428 -24.81 5.44 22.15
N GLU A 429 -23.52 5.76 22.33
CA GLU A 429 -22.50 4.91 22.97
C GLU A 429 -22.92 4.52 24.40
N PHE A 430 -23.35 5.48 25.21
CA PHE A 430 -23.73 5.26 26.60
C PHE A 430 -25.24 5.12 26.85
N ALA A 431 -26.03 4.76 25.82
CA ALA A 431 -27.49 4.67 25.92
C ALA A 431 -27.96 3.80 27.10
N ARG A 432 -27.37 2.61 27.27
CA ARG A 432 -27.72 1.68 28.36
C ARG A 432 -27.30 2.18 29.75
N PRO A 433 -26.05 2.66 29.99
CA PRO A 433 -25.70 3.37 31.22
C PRO A 433 -26.60 4.56 31.57
N ILE A 434 -27.04 5.36 30.58
CA ILE A 434 -27.97 6.49 30.78
C ILE A 434 -29.34 5.97 31.25
N GLN A 435 -29.87 4.93 30.62
CA GLN A 435 -31.15 4.31 31.00
C GLN A 435 -31.08 3.68 32.41
N MET A 436 -29.99 2.99 32.73
CA MET A 436 -29.77 2.40 34.07
C MET A 436 -29.65 3.49 35.15
N ALA A 437 -28.99 4.61 34.86
CA ALA A 437 -28.84 5.70 35.82
C ALA A 437 -30.18 6.33 36.26
N VAL A 438 -31.21 6.34 35.40
CA VAL A 438 -32.55 6.84 35.75
C VAL A 438 -33.36 5.86 36.62
N LEU A 439 -33.00 4.57 36.60
CA LEU A 439 -33.68 3.53 37.38
C LEU A 439 -33.11 3.38 38.81
N ASP A 440 -31.92 3.94 39.06
CA ASP A 440 -31.26 3.93 40.37
C ASP A 440 -32.11 4.64 41.45
N GLU A 441 -32.11 4.12 42.67
CA GLU A 441 -32.85 4.71 43.79
C GLU A 441 -32.31 6.10 44.15
N ASP A 442 -30.99 6.32 44.05
CA ASP A 442 -30.37 7.62 44.31
C ASP A 442 -30.85 8.68 43.30
N TYR A 443 -31.08 8.30 42.03
CA TYR A 443 -31.61 9.22 41.01
C TYR A 443 -33.06 9.64 41.31
N LYS A 444 -33.86 8.72 41.88
CA LYS A 444 -35.24 9.02 42.30
C LYS A 444 -35.26 10.05 43.45
N VAL A 445 -34.25 10.06 44.31
CA VAL A 445 -34.09 11.13 45.33
C VAL A 445 -33.84 12.48 44.66
N VAL A 446 -32.92 12.56 43.68
CA VAL A 446 -32.68 13.80 42.90
C VAL A 446 -33.97 14.32 42.24
N CYS A 447 -34.83 13.43 41.76
CA CYS A 447 -36.13 13.80 41.15
C CYS A 447 -37.12 14.48 42.12
N LEU A 448 -36.98 14.26 43.44
CA LEU A 448 -37.79 14.94 44.44
C LEU A 448 -37.30 16.38 44.68
N GLU A 449 -35.99 16.60 44.63
CA GLU A 449 -35.36 17.90 44.88
C GLU A 449 -35.32 18.80 43.63
N GLU A 450 -35.02 18.24 42.45
CA GLU A 450 -34.73 19.00 41.24
C GLU A 450 -35.76 18.75 40.11
N PRO A 451 -36.50 19.79 39.64
CA PRO A 451 -37.42 19.65 38.51
C PRO A 451 -36.75 19.20 37.21
N SER A 452 -35.49 19.60 36.97
CA SER A 452 -34.71 19.22 35.79
C SER A 452 -34.47 17.71 35.71
N ALA A 453 -34.28 17.04 36.86
CA ALA A 453 -34.05 15.61 36.92
C ALA A 453 -35.28 14.81 36.46
N ARG A 454 -36.50 15.29 36.79
CA ARG A 454 -37.75 14.71 36.29
C ARG A 454 -37.92 14.91 34.79
N GLU A 455 -37.64 16.10 34.26
CA GLU A 455 -37.70 16.34 32.81
C GLU A 455 -36.70 15.46 32.04
N MET A 456 -35.51 15.21 32.60
CA MET A 456 -34.53 14.29 31.99
C MET A 456 -34.94 12.82 32.15
N ALA A 457 -35.57 12.42 33.26
CA ALA A 457 -36.14 11.09 33.40
C ALA A 457 -37.24 10.82 32.37
N GLU A 458 -38.16 11.77 32.17
CA GLU A 458 -39.22 11.72 31.16
C GLU A 458 -38.64 11.61 29.74
N LEU A 459 -37.61 12.40 29.41
CA LEU A 459 -36.90 12.33 28.13
C LEU A 459 -36.16 10.99 27.92
N ILE A 460 -35.57 10.42 28.97
CA ILE A 460 -34.85 9.14 28.91
C ILE A 460 -35.83 7.94 28.85
N GLN A 461 -37.06 8.10 29.34
CA GLN A 461 -38.11 7.08 29.27
C GLN A 461 -38.93 7.15 27.96
N ASP A 462 -38.83 8.24 27.19
CA ASP A 462 -39.46 8.35 25.87
C ASP A 462 -38.78 7.46 24.82
N GLY A 463 -39.48 6.42 24.37
CA GLY A 463 -39.05 5.59 23.24
C GLY A 463 -39.00 6.35 21.91
N GLY A 464 -39.71 7.46 21.78
CA GLY A 464 -39.63 8.37 20.63
C GLY A 464 -38.24 9.00 20.50
N PHE A 465 -37.73 9.61 21.57
CA PHE A 465 -36.37 10.16 21.64
C PHE A 465 -35.29 9.15 21.24
N TRP A 466 -35.34 7.91 21.76
CA TRP A 466 -34.37 6.87 21.37
C TRP A 466 -34.49 6.45 19.90
N THR A 467 -35.71 6.37 19.37
CA THR A 467 -35.95 6.05 17.94
C THR A 467 -35.43 7.16 17.02
N GLU A 468 -35.64 8.43 17.39
CA GLU A 468 -35.12 9.60 16.67
C GLU A 468 -33.59 9.69 16.75
N LEU A 469 -33.01 9.38 17.92
CA LEU A 469 -31.56 9.29 18.11
C LEU A 469 -30.95 8.22 17.21
N GLU A 470 -31.53 7.01 17.20
CA GLU A 470 -31.08 5.91 16.35
C GLU A 470 -31.17 6.28 14.86
N ALA A 471 -32.24 6.97 14.44
CA ALA A 471 -32.40 7.44 13.07
C ALA A 471 -31.25 8.39 12.65
N VAL A 472 -30.93 9.39 13.49
CA VAL A 472 -29.83 10.34 13.24
C VAL A 472 -28.48 9.63 13.24
N HIS A 473 -28.20 8.79 14.25
CA HIS A 473 -26.94 8.05 14.36
C HIS A 473 -26.74 7.07 13.18
N SER A 474 -27.81 6.37 12.77
CA SER A 474 -27.83 5.47 11.62
C SER A 474 -27.50 6.22 10.31
N LEU A 475 -28.11 7.39 10.06
CA LEU A 475 -27.84 8.20 8.88
C LEU A 475 -26.38 8.70 8.84
N VAL A 476 -25.87 9.20 9.97
CA VAL A 476 -24.47 9.65 10.07
C VAL A 476 -23.52 8.49 9.82
N SER A 477 -23.80 7.30 10.39
CA SER A 477 -23.00 6.09 10.22
C SER A 477 -23.01 5.57 8.78
N LEU A 478 -24.17 5.60 8.11
CA LEU A 478 -24.35 5.21 6.71
C LEU A 478 -23.48 6.07 5.78
N VAL A 479 -23.52 7.39 5.93
CA VAL A 479 -22.69 8.30 5.12
C VAL A 479 -21.20 8.19 5.47
N LYS A 480 -20.84 8.02 6.75
CA LYS A 480 -19.44 7.74 7.17
C LYS A 480 -18.92 6.42 6.58
N ALA A 481 -19.74 5.37 6.51
CA ALA A 481 -19.35 4.09 5.92
C ALA A 481 -19.08 4.22 4.41
N MET A 482 -20.00 4.86 3.66
CA MET A 482 -19.78 5.15 2.24
C MET A 482 -18.57 6.07 2.00
N ALA A 483 -18.31 7.03 2.89
CA ALA A 483 -17.10 7.85 2.84
C ALA A 483 -15.82 7.00 3.00
N ARG A 484 -15.77 6.08 3.98
CA ARG A 484 -14.65 5.14 4.15
C ARG A 484 -14.45 4.24 2.92
N ASP A 485 -15.53 3.73 2.31
CA ASP A 485 -15.43 2.96 1.06
C ASP A 485 -14.89 3.79 -0.11
N ILE A 486 -15.34 5.03 -0.26
CA ILE A 486 -14.82 5.98 -1.28
C ILE A 486 -13.34 6.30 -1.03
N GLU A 487 -12.90 6.38 0.22
CA GLU A 487 -11.49 6.57 0.59
C GLU A 487 -10.66 5.34 0.18
N MET A 488 -11.06 4.14 0.62
CA MET A 488 -10.34 2.88 0.39
C MET A 488 -10.29 2.46 -1.08
N GLU A 489 -11.35 2.72 -1.85
CA GLU A 489 -11.46 2.27 -3.25
C GLU A 489 -11.02 3.34 -4.27
N ARG A 490 -10.76 4.58 -3.83
CA ARG A 490 -10.32 5.73 -4.64
C ARG A 490 -10.98 5.80 -6.03
N PRO A 491 -12.32 5.87 -6.09
CA PRO A 491 -13.10 5.63 -7.32
C PRO A 491 -12.72 6.57 -8.47
N LEU A 492 -12.94 6.10 -9.70
CA LEU A 492 -12.78 6.86 -10.94
C LEU A 492 -14.09 7.60 -11.29
N ILE A 493 -14.01 8.69 -12.05
CA ILE A 493 -15.15 9.61 -12.23
C ILE A 493 -16.40 9.00 -12.89
N GLY A 494 -16.26 7.91 -13.66
CA GLY A 494 -17.41 7.15 -14.17
C GLY A 494 -18.19 6.41 -13.07
N GLN A 495 -17.59 6.14 -11.91
CA GLN A 495 -18.26 5.54 -10.76
C GLN A 495 -19.08 6.57 -9.94
N CYS A 496 -18.92 7.88 -10.18
CA CYS A 496 -19.60 8.92 -9.41
C CYS A 496 -21.13 8.79 -9.48
N LEU A 497 -21.71 8.64 -10.67
CA LEU A 497 -23.18 8.53 -10.80
C LEU A 497 -23.73 7.30 -10.02
N PRO A 498 -23.20 6.07 -10.24
CA PRO A 498 -23.54 4.90 -9.41
C PRO A 498 -23.41 5.12 -7.89
N LEU A 499 -22.36 5.80 -7.40
CA LEU A 499 -22.18 6.07 -5.97
C LEU A 499 -23.26 7.00 -5.38
N TRP A 500 -23.73 7.98 -6.16
CA TRP A 500 -24.84 8.85 -5.75
C TRP A 500 -26.20 8.14 -5.83
N ASP A 501 -26.37 7.16 -6.73
CA ASP A 501 -27.57 6.33 -6.81
C ASP A 501 -27.63 5.26 -5.71
N GLU A 502 -26.49 4.64 -5.36
CA GLU A 502 -26.37 3.75 -4.21
C GLU A 502 -26.72 4.47 -2.90
N LEU A 503 -26.24 5.71 -2.74
CA LEU A 503 -26.61 6.58 -1.62
C LEU A 503 -28.13 6.86 -1.61
N ARG A 504 -28.72 7.22 -2.76
CA ARG A 504 -30.18 7.42 -2.87
C ARG A 504 -30.98 6.18 -2.49
N SER A 505 -30.54 4.99 -2.91
CA SER A 505 -31.17 3.70 -2.56
C SER A 505 -31.11 3.45 -1.05
N LYS A 506 -29.92 3.49 -0.45
CA LYS A 506 -29.70 3.29 0.99
C LYS A 506 -30.48 4.29 1.86
N LEU A 507 -30.72 5.50 1.34
CA LEU A 507 -31.54 6.53 1.99
C LEU A 507 -33.04 6.38 1.72
N GLY A 508 -33.46 5.61 0.71
CA GLY A 508 -34.82 5.07 0.59
C GLY A 508 -35.09 4.08 1.72
N ASP A 509 -34.22 3.08 1.87
CA ASP A 509 -34.33 2.04 2.92
C ASP A 509 -34.35 2.65 4.33
N TRP A 510 -33.46 3.60 4.62
CA TRP A 510 -33.42 4.33 5.88
C TRP A 510 -34.71 5.13 6.15
N ARG A 511 -35.26 5.84 5.15
CA ARG A 511 -36.56 6.54 5.29
C ARG A 511 -37.69 5.56 5.60
N THR A 512 -37.74 4.42 4.92
CA THR A 512 -38.74 3.38 5.14
C THR A 512 -38.63 2.78 6.54
N LYS A 513 -37.42 2.61 7.09
CA LYS A 513 -37.22 2.12 8.47
C LYS A 513 -37.77 3.08 9.53
N TYR A 514 -37.52 4.39 9.39
CA TYR A 514 -37.85 5.39 10.45
C TYR A 514 -39.09 6.25 10.16
N GLY A 515 -39.81 6.01 9.06
CA GLY A 515 -41.04 6.73 8.71
C GLY A 515 -40.85 8.21 8.35
N ILE A 516 -39.66 8.58 7.85
CA ILE A 516 -39.26 9.98 7.63
C ILE A 516 -39.66 10.43 6.21
N ASP A 517 -40.29 11.60 6.10
CA ASP A 517 -40.66 12.20 4.81
C ASP A 517 -39.43 12.39 3.89
N GLY A 518 -39.61 12.02 2.62
CA GLY A 518 -38.58 12.14 1.59
C GLY A 518 -38.28 13.58 1.18
N GLY A 519 -39.28 14.47 1.22
CA GLY A 519 -39.19 15.79 0.61
C GLY A 519 -37.97 16.61 1.04
N LEU A 520 -37.70 16.71 2.35
CA LEU A 520 -36.53 17.44 2.85
C LEU A 520 -35.21 16.68 2.63
N VAL A 521 -35.21 15.36 2.80
CA VAL A 521 -34.01 14.52 2.69
C VAL A 521 -33.49 14.50 1.25
N ASP A 522 -34.37 14.25 0.27
CA ASP A 522 -34.04 14.25 -1.15
C ASP A 522 -33.54 15.64 -1.58
N ASN A 523 -34.20 16.73 -1.15
CA ASN A 523 -33.74 18.10 -1.44
C ASN A 523 -32.32 18.40 -0.94
N VAL A 524 -31.92 17.87 0.23
CA VAL A 524 -30.56 18.05 0.75
C VAL A 524 -29.54 17.27 -0.09
N ILE A 525 -29.85 16.03 -0.46
CA ILE A 525 -29.01 15.21 -1.35
C ILE A 525 -28.86 15.90 -2.71
N ASP A 526 -29.97 16.33 -3.32
CA ASP A 526 -30.00 16.96 -4.63
C ASP A 526 -29.24 18.29 -4.65
N GLN A 527 -29.36 19.09 -3.60
CA GLN A 527 -28.54 20.29 -3.43
C GLN A 527 -27.04 19.95 -3.39
N ARG A 528 -26.62 18.92 -2.64
CA ARG A 528 -25.21 18.53 -2.55
C ARG A 528 -24.71 17.94 -3.87
N PHE A 529 -25.51 17.10 -4.53
CA PHE A 529 -25.25 16.58 -5.87
C PHE A 529 -25.04 17.72 -6.87
N LYS A 530 -25.98 18.67 -6.97
CA LYS A 530 -25.89 19.83 -7.88
C LYS A 530 -24.73 20.79 -7.55
N LYS A 531 -24.24 20.82 -6.30
CA LYS A 531 -23.04 21.58 -5.88
C LYS A 531 -21.71 20.89 -6.25
N ASN A 532 -21.75 19.65 -6.76
CA ASN A 532 -20.61 18.73 -6.85
C ASN A 532 -20.49 18.00 -8.21
N TYR A 533 -21.62 17.80 -8.91
CA TYR A 533 -21.71 17.17 -10.23
C TYR A 533 -20.87 17.91 -11.28
N HIS A 534 -20.23 17.13 -12.15
CA HIS A 534 -19.49 17.61 -13.31
C HIS A 534 -19.87 16.79 -14.55
N PRO A 535 -20.05 17.41 -15.75
CA PRO A 535 -20.33 16.71 -17.01
C PRO A 535 -19.42 15.52 -17.33
N ALA A 536 -18.20 15.50 -16.80
CA ALA A 536 -17.27 14.40 -16.98
C ALA A 536 -17.72 13.08 -16.36
N TRP A 537 -18.65 13.10 -15.39
CA TRP A 537 -19.17 11.88 -14.78
C TRP A 537 -20.06 11.10 -15.76
N SER A 538 -21.00 11.77 -16.45
CA SER A 538 -21.84 11.10 -17.45
C SER A 538 -21.02 10.65 -18.66
N ALA A 539 -20.10 11.50 -19.14
CA ALA A 539 -19.22 11.15 -20.25
C ALA A 539 -18.30 9.96 -19.93
N ALA A 540 -17.63 9.94 -18.77
CA ALA A 540 -16.82 8.80 -18.37
C ALA A 540 -17.66 7.54 -18.12
N PHE A 541 -18.87 7.67 -17.56
CA PHE A 541 -19.77 6.54 -17.33
C PHE A 541 -20.24 5.87 -18.63
N VAL A 542 -20.45 6.62 -19.73
CA VAL A 542 -20.80 6.02 -21.05
C VAL A 542 -19.60 5.61 -21.90
N LEU A 543 -18.39 6.14 -21.63
CA LEU A 543 -17.17 5.78 -22.36
C LEU A 543 -16.38 4.63 -21.71
N ASP A 544 -16.61 4.31 -20.44
CA ASP A 544 -15.87 3.25 -19.76
C ASP A 544 -16.47 1.86 -20.04
N PRO A 545 -15.69 0.91 -20.60
CA PRO A 545 -16.19 -0.43 -20.90
C PRO A 545 -16.69 -1.23 -19.68
N LEU A 546 -16.35 -0.79 -18.45
CA LEU A 546 -16.87 -1.40 -17.23
C LEU A 546 -18.40 -1.29 -17.10
N PHE A 547 -19.03 -0.21 -17.56
CA PHE A 547 -20.46 0.04 -17.34
C PHE A 547 -21.36 -0.36 -18.51
N LEU A 548 -20.82 -1.05 -19.53
CA LEU A 548 -21.61 -1.50 -20.66
C LEU A 548 -22.69 -2.49 -20.23
N ILE A 549 -23.93 -2.21 -20.62
CA ILE A 549 -25.09 -3.03 -20.29
C ILE A 549 -25.31 -4.02 -21.43
N LYS A 550 -25.44 -5.30 -21.11
CA LYS A 550 -25.83 -6.33 -22.08
C LYS A 550 -27.29 -6.11 -22.50
N ASP A 551 -27.53 -5.91 -23.78
CA ASP A 551 -28.88 -5.75 -24.34
C ASP A 551 -29.57 -7.10 -24.63
N THR A 552 -30.79 -7.05 -25.17
CA THR A 552 -31.56 -8.24 -25.56
C THR A 552 -31.02 -8.95 -26.81
N SER A 553 -30.17 -8.29 -27.62
CA SER A 553 -29.46 -8.94 -28.73
C SER A 553 -28.14 -9.62 -28.29
N GLY A 554 -27.69 -9.35 -27.07
CA GLY A 554 -26.46 -9.87 -26.46
C GLY A 554 -25.24 -8.97 -26.63
N LYS A 555 -25.38 -7.81 -27.26
CA LYS A 555 -24.34 -6.77 -27.37
C LYS A 555 -24.15 -6.04 -26.05
N TYR A 556 -22.95 -5.49 -25.84
CA TYR A 556 -22.62 -4.69 -24.65
C TYR A 556 -22.61 -3.21 -25.04
N LEU A 557 -23.72 -2.51 -24.74
CA LEU A 557 -23.98 -1.15 -25.19
C LEU A 557 -23.77 -0.12 -24.07
N PRO A 558 -23.40 1.14 -24.39
CA PRO A 558 -23.21 2.18 -23.40
C PRO A 558 -24.49 2.54 -22.61
N PRO A 559 -24.40 2.81 -21.30
CA PRO A 559 -25.54 2.99 -20.38
C PRO A 559 -26.28 4.33 -20.53
N PHE A 560 -26.46 4.87 -21.74
CA PHE A 560 -27.23 6.12 -21.99
C PHE A 560 -28.65 6.09 -21.43
N LYS A 561 -29.28 4.90 -21.31
CA LYS A 561 -30.61 4.72 -20.71
C LYS A 561 -30.66 5.03 -19.21
N CYS A 562 -29.50 5.17 -18.56
CA CYS A 562 -29.36 5.52 -17.14
C CYS A 562 -29.00 6.99 -16.92
N LEU A 563 -28.91 7.80 -17.99
CA LEU A 563 -28.66 9.24 -17.91
C LEU A 563 -29.97 10.05 -17.96
N SER A 564 -29.99 11.22 -17.31
CA SER A 564 -31.04 12.22 -17.53
C SER A 564 -30.90 12.91 -18.91
N PRO A 565 -31.96 13.54 -19.44
CA PRO A 565 -31.89 14.30 -20.70
C PRO A 565 -30.91 15.49 -20.68
N GLU A 566 -30.47 15.93 -19.51
CA GLU A 566 -29.45 16.96 -19.30
C GLU A 566 -28.06 16.31 -19.32
N GLN A 567 -27.91 15.18 -18.63
CA GLN A 567 -26.67 14.42 -18.56
C GLN A 567 -26.26 13.85 -19.93
N ASP A 568 -27.22 13.44 -20.78
CA ASP A 568 -26.98 13.02 -22.17
C ASP A 568 -26.41 14.18 -23.01
N LYS A 569 -27.03 15.37 -22.93
CA LYS A 569 -26.53 16.60 -23.58
C LYS A 569 -25.17 17.05 -23.05
N ASP A 570 -24.85 16.73 -21.79
CA ASP A 570 -23.56 17.03 -21.18
C ASP A 570 -22.43 16.13 -21.71
N VAL A 571 -22.74 14.89 -22.12
CA VAL A 571 -21.80 14.00 -22.83
C VAL A 571 -21.35 14.65 -24.14
N ASP A 572 -22.30 15.04 -24.99
CA ASP A 572 -22.03 15.65 -26.31
C ASP A 572 -21.18 16.92 -26.19
N LYS A 573 -21.58 17.85 -25.30
CA LYS A 573 -20.87 19.11 -25.04
C LYS A 573 -19.44 18.87 -24.59
N LEU A 574 -19.22 17.92 -23.68
CA LEU A 574 -17.90 17.67 -23.13
C LEU A 574 -16.97 17.01 -24.15
N ILE A 575 -17.48 16.05 -24.92
CA ILE A 575 -16.69 15.38 -25.96
C ILE A 575 -16.25 16.39 -27.02
N MET A 576 -17.15 17.30 -27.46
CA MET A 576 -16.78 18.41 -28.35
C MET A 576 -15.74 19.36 -27.73
N ARG A 577 -15.79 19.64 -26.42
CA ARG A 577 -14.81 20.51 -25.74
C ARG A 577 -13.41 19.90 -25.65
N LEU A 578 -13.29 18.58 -25.55
CA LEU A 578 -12.02 17.90 -25.28
C LEU A 578 -11.20 17.57 -26.54
N VAL A 579 -11.82 17.61 -27.73
CA VAL A 579 -11.14 17.51 -29.04
C VAL A 579 -10.85 18.89 -29.64
N SER A 580 -10.23 18.97 -30.82
CA SER A 580 -10.11 20.27 -31.51
C SER A 580 -11.42 20.63 -32.24
N PRO A 581 -11.67 21.91 -32.59
CA PRO A 581 -12.89 22.33 -33.30
C PRO A 581 -13.12 21.58 -34.62
N GLU A 582 -12.05 21.17 -35.30
CA GLU A 582 -12.07 20.42 -36.55
C GLU A 582 -12.41 18.94 -36.31
N GLU A 583 -12.00 18.38 -35.17
CA GLU A 583 -12.31 17.00 -34.76
C GLU A 583 -13.72 16.85 -34.14
N ALA A 584 -14.37 17.95 -33.73
CA ALA A 584 -15.62 17.93 -32.98
C ALA A 584 -16.76 17.17 -33.68
N HIS A 585 -16.94 17.34 -35.00
CA HIS A 585 -17.95 16.58 -35.74
C HIS A 585 -17.62 15.09 -35.84
N VAL A 586 -16.34 14.75 -36.04
CA VAL A 586 -15.86 13.36 -36.11
C VAL A 586 -16.07 12.66 -34.77
N ALA A 587 -15.74 13.33 -33.66
CA ALA A 587 -15.95 12.81 -32.31
C ALA A 587 -17.43 12.52 -32.00
N LEU A 588 -18.37 13.35 -32.50
CA LEU A 588 -19.81 13.07 -32.38
C LEU A 588 -20.27 11.91 -33.28
N MET A 589 -19.76 11.80 -34.51
CA MET A 589 -20.06 10.63 -35.37
C MET A 589 -19.56 9.32 -34.73
N GLU A 590 -18.35 9.34 -34.20
CA GLU A 590 -17.76 8.22 -33.45
C GLU A 590 -18.56 7.91 -32.18
N LEU A 591 -19.07 8.92 -31.46
CA LEU A 591 -19.94 8.73 -30.30
C LEU A 591 -21.28 8.06 -30.67
N MET A 592 -21.90 8.46 -31.78
CA MET A 592 -23.15 7.82 -32.25
C MET A 592 -22.91 6.39 -32.73
N LYS A 593 -21.74 6.10 -33.32
CA LYS A 593 -21.31 4.72 -33.59
C LYS A 593 -21.15 3.92 -32.28
N TRP A 594 -20.44 4.46 -31.29
CA TRP A 594 -20.25 3.81 -29.97
C TRP A 594 -21.58 3.53 -29.26
N ARG A 595 -22.53 4.47 -29.32
CA ARG A 595 -23.90 4.37 -28.76
C ARG A 595 -24.76 3.27 -29.40
N SER A 596 -24.42 2.79 -30.60
CA SER A 596 -25.23 1.82 -31.38
C SER A 596 -24.54 0.48 -31.63
N GLU A 597 -23.21 0.44 -31.70
CA GLU A 597 -22.42 -0.79 -31.84
C GLU A 597 -21.93 -1.33 -30.49
N GLY A 598 -21.48 -0.44 -29.59
CA GLY A 598 -20.89 -0.80 -28.30
C GLY A 598 -19.57 -1.57 -28.43
N LEU A 599 -19.35 -2.55 -27.54
CA LEU A 599 -18.17 -3.41 -27.53
C LEU A 599 -18.55 -4.88 -27.78
N ASP A 600 -17.62 -5.62 -28.39
CA ASP A 600 -17.74 -7.07 -28.53
C ASP A 600 -17.93 -7.78 -27.18
N PRO A 601 -18.84 -8.76 -27.07
CA PRO A 601 -19.11 -9.48 -25.82
C PRO A 601 -17.90 -10.11 -25.13
N LEU A 602 -16.89 -10.58 -25.87
CA LEU A 602 -15.70 -11.21 -25.27
C LEU A 602 -14.83 -10.16 -24.58
N TYR A 603 -14.58 -9.02 -25.22
CA TYR A 603 -13.81 -7.93 -24.61
C TYR A 603 -14.58 -7.25 -23.47
N ALA A 604 -15.90 -7.07 -23.60
CA ALA A 604 -16.73 -6.52 -22.53
C ALA A 604 -16.73 -7.43 -21.30
N GLN A 605 -16.90 -8.75 -21.48
CA GLN A 605 -16.81 -9.71 -20.37
C GLN A 605 -15.40 -9.72 -19.76
N ALA A 606 -14.33 -9.67 -20.57
CA ALA A 606 -12.96 -9.62 -20.08
C ALA A 606 -12.66 -8.38 -19.20
N VAL A 607 -13.25 -7.22 -19.51
CA VAL A 607 -13.16 -6.02 -18.66
C VAL A 607 -14.00 -6.15 -17.38
N GLN A 608 -15.17 -6.77 -17.48
CA GLN A 608 -16.14 -6.90 -16.38
C GLN A 608 -15.88 -8.09 -15.44
N VAL A 609 -14.85 -8.93 -15.68
CA VAL A 609 -14.47 -10.03 -14.76
C VAL A 609 -14.19 -9.48 -13.37
N LYS A 610 -14.90 -9.99 -12.36
CA LYS A 610 -14.60 -9.76 -10.94
C LYS A 610 -13.97 -10.99 -10.30
N GLN A 611 -13.04 -10.75 -9.38
CA GLN A 611 -12.36 -11.75 -8.57
C GLN A 611 -12.39 -11.31 -7.10
N HIS A 612 -12.32 -12.27 -6.19
CA HIS A 612 -12.27 -12.02 -4.76
C HIS A 612 -10.87 -11.50 -4.38
N ASP A 613 -10.79 -10.29 -3.82
CA ASP A 613 -9.56 -9.72 -3.33
C ASP A 613 -9.07 -10.47 -2.06
N PRO A 614 -7.88 -11.10 -2.08
CA PRO A 614 -7.35 -11.81 -0.91
C PRO A 614 -7.13 -10.94 0.32
N SER A 615 -7.02 -9.62 0.16
CA SER A 615 -6.72 -8.67 1.24
C SER A 615 -7.95 -7.98 1.84
N THR A 616 -9.08 -7.91 1.11
CA THR A 616 -10.28 -7.18 1.56
C THR A 616 -11.58 -8.00 1.54
N GLY A 617 -11.58 -9.22 1.01
CA GLY A 617 -12.78 -10.05 0.88
C GLY A 617 -13.79 -9.56 -0.18
N LYS A 618 -13.60 -8.37 -0.75
CA LYS A 618 -14.53 -7.78 -1.73
C LYS A 618 -14.28 -8.33 -3.14
N MET A 619 -15.36 -8.42 -3.92
CA MET A 619 -15.30 -8.75 -5.35
C MET A 619 -14.87 -7.53 -6.17
N ARG A 620 -13.59 -7.46 -6.54
CA ARG A 620 -12.96 -6.37 -7.31
C ARG A 620 -12.70 -6.78 -8.76
N ASN A 621 -12.57 -5.81 -9.66
CA ASN A 621 -12.31 -6.09 -11.09
C ASN A 621 -10.92 -6.72 -11.27
N ALA A 622 -10.85 -7.86 -11.96
CA ALA A 622 -9.65 -8.70 -12.07
C ALA A 622 -8.48 -8.02 -12.81
N ASN A 623 -8.79 -7.21 -13.83
CA ASN A 623 -7.80 -6.42 -14.57
C ASN A 623 -8.29 -4.97 -14.72
N PRO A 624 -8.00 -4.06 -13.76
CA PRO A 624 -8.45 -2.67 -13.84
C PRO A 624 -7.91 -1.89 -15.05
N GLN A 625 -6.74 -2.27 -15.59
CA GLN A 625 -6.13 -1.60 -16.74
C GLN A 625 -6.83 -1.92 -18.07
N SER A 626 -7.52 -3.05 -18.16
CA SER A 626 -8.24 -3.50 -19.37
C SER A 626 -9.20 -2.44 -19.92
N ARG A 627 -9.86 -1.66 -19.05
CA ARG A 627 -10.76 -0.54 -19.37
C ARG A 627 -10.14 0.47 -20.35
N ARG A 628 -8.85 0.79 -20.16
CA ARG A 628 -8.06 1.66 -21.05
C ARG A 628 -7.47 0.89 -22.23
N LEU A 629 -6.94 -0.32 -21.99
CA LEU A 629 -6.27 -1.10 -23.03
C LEU A 629 -7.22 -1.52 -24.17
N VAL A 630 -8.52 -1.74 -23.90
CA VAL A 630 -9.53 -1.99 -24.94
C VAL A 630 -9.68 -0.78 -25.88
N TRP A 631 -9.72 0.44 -25.35
CA TRP A 631 -9.70 1.66 -26.18
C TRP A 631 -8.42 1.80 -27.00
N GLU A 632 -7.29 1.34 -26.48
CA GLU A 632 -5.97 1.46 -27.14
C GLU A 632 -5.65 0.35 -28.13
N THR A 633 -6.37 -0.77 -28.13
CA THR A 633 -6.03 -1.96 -28.93
C THR A 633 -7.20 -2.56 -29.71
N CYS A 634 -8.43 -2.46 -29.22
CA CYS A 634 -9.62 -3.08 -29.81
C CYS A 634 -10.54 -2.08 -30.53
N LEU A 635 -10.51 -0.80 -30.13
CA LEU A 635 -11.38 0.28 -30.64
C LEU A 635 -10.61 1.33 -31.46
N THR A 636 -9.60 0.87 -32.21
CA THR A 636 -8.64 1.73 -32.94
C THR A 636 -9.25 2.52 -34.11
N GLU A 637 -10.48 2.23 -34.50
CA GLU A 637 -11.23 2.98 -35.50
C GLU A 637 -11.88 4.27 -34.95
N PHE A 638 -11.99 4.41 -33.63
CA PHE A 638 -12.59 5.55 -32.94
C PHE A 638 -11.54 6.65 -32.64
N LYS A 639 -10.94 7.23 -33.67
CA LYS A 639 -9.71 8.06 -33.58
C LYS A 639 -9.81 9.31 -32.70
N CYS A 640 -10.97 9.93 -32.62
CA CYS A 640 -11.19 11.14 -31.82
C CYS A 640 -11.74 10.78 -30.44
N LEU A 641 -12.71 9.87 -30.40
CA LEU A 641 -13.38 9.43 -29.18
C LEU A 641 -12.45 8.62 -28.27
N GLN A 642 -11.54 7.81 -28.83
CA GLN A 642 -10.48 7.12 -28.10
C GLN A 642 -9.66 8.12 -27.27
N LYS A 643 -9.21 9.22 -27.86
CA LYS A 643 -8.41 10.27 -27.17
C LYS A 643 -9.15 10.82 -25.96
N VAL A 644 -10.46 11.04 -26.09
CA VAL A 644 -11.31 11.55 -25.01
C VAL A 644 -11.54 10.47 -23.95
N ALA A 645 -11.87 9.24 -24.36
CA ALA A 645 -12.14 8.13 -23.47
C ALA A 645 -10.92 7.80 -22.58
N VAL A 646 -9.73 7.57 -23.16
CA VAL A 646 -8.53 7.25 -22.37
C VAL A 646 -8.11 8.38 -21.43
N ARG A 647 -8.47 9.64 -21.74
CA ARG A 647 -8.22 10.84 -20.93
C ARG A 647 -9.26 11.04 -19.82
N LEU A 648 -10.48 10.51 -19.96
CA LEU A 648 -11.54 10.62 -18.96
C LEU A 648 -11.59 9.44 -17.99
N ILE A 649 -11.55 8.20 -18.50
CA ILE A 649 -11.89 7.01 -17.69
C ILE A 649 -10.86 6.68 -16.60
N PHE A 650 -9.64 7.24 -16.68
CA PHE A 650 -8.59 7.08 -15.66
C PHE A 650 -8.65 8.14 -14.55
N LEU A 651 -9.44 9.21 -14.69
CA LEU A 651 -9.47 10.31 -13.73
C LEU A 651 -10.08 9.85 -12.40
N HIS A 652 -9.35 10.03 -11.30
CA HIS A 652 -9.87 9.76 -9.97
C HIS A 652 -10.88 10.82 -9.54
N ALA A 653 -11.85 10.38 -8.74
CA ALA A 653 -12.91 11.17 -8.12
C ALA A 653 -12.56 11.57 -6.66
N THR A 654 -11.37 11.22 -6.18
CA THR A 654 -10.81 11.67 -4.89
C THR A 654 -9.50 12.43 -5.10
N SER A 655 -9.32 13.52 -4.35
CA SER A 655 -8.00 14.15 -4.14
C SER A 655 -7.01 13.19 -3.49
N GLY A 656 -7.53 12.22 -2.72
CA GLY A 656 -6.75 11.23 -1.99
C GLY A 656 -6.30 11.82 -0.67
N GLU A 657 -6.97 11.41 0.41
CA GLU A 657 -6.50 11.71 1.76
C GLU A 657 -5.19 10.96 1.97
N LEU A 658 -4.08 11.66 1.73
CA LEU A 658 -2.85 11.35 2.45
C LEU A 658 -3.16 11.63 3.92
N LYS A 659 -3.52 10.56 4.65
CA LYS A 659 -3.50 10.51 6.11
C LYS A 659 -2.06 10.63 6.59
N HIS A 660 -1.50 11.83 6.40
CA HIS A 660 -0.35 12.32 7.13
C HIS A 660 -0.73 12.22 8.60
N ASN A 661 -0.14 11.24 9.29
CA ASN A 661 -0.41 11.01 10.71
C ASN A 661 -0.29 12.36 11.44
N SER A 662 -1.15 12.60 12.44
CA SER A 662 -1.08 13.82 13.25
C SER A 662 0.32 14.03 13.84
N THR A 663 1.07 12.94 14.08
CA THR A 663 2.50 12.97 14.42
C THR A 663 3.38 13.52 13.29
N LEU A 664 3.23 13.03 12.05
CA LEU A 664 3.97 13.49 10.86
C LEU A 664 3.67 14.95 10.51
N ILE A 665 2.40 15.39 10.55
CA ILE A 665 2.04 16.81 10.35
C ILE A 665 2.69 17.66 11.45
N ARG A 666 2.52 17.28 12.72
CA ARG A 666 3.09 18.01 13.87
C ARG A 666 4.61 18.09 13.78
N TRP A 667 5.27 16.99 13.40
CA TRP A 667 6.71 16.89 13.22
C TRP A 667 7.21 17.72 12.03
N MET A 668 6.49 17.75 10.90
CA MET A 668 6.83 18.64 9.79
C MET A 668 6.59 20.11 10.13
N CYS A 669 5.58 20.45 10.92
CA CYS A 669 5.39 21.82 11.41
C CYS A 669 6.51 22.24 12.36
N THR A 670 6.95 21.38 13.29
CA THR A 670 8.07 21.71 14.19
C THR A 670 9.45 21.70 13.50
N HIS A 671 9.63 20.95 12.42
CA HIS A 671 10.88 20.87 11.66
C HIS A 671 10.80 21.52 10.27
N ALA A 672 9.85 22.43 10.03
CA ALA A 672 9.53 22.99 8.71
C ALA A 672 10.73 23.63 7.99
N GLN A 673 11.70 24.15 8.74
CA GLN A 673 12.92 24.79 8.23
C GLN A 673 14.05 23.79 7.90
N SER A 674 13.93 22.53 8.32
CA SER A 674 14.95 21.49 8.10
C SER A 674 14.77 20.83 6.74
N ARG A 675 15.73 21.05 5.83
CA ARG A 675 15.80 20.36 4.52
C ARG A 675 15.84 18.84 4.67
N ALA A 676 16.47 18.31 5.73
CA ALA A 676 16.50 16.88 5.98
C ALA A 676 15.11 16.34 6.38
N ALA A 677 14.35 17.09 7.20
CA ALA A 677 13.00 16.68 7.58
C ALA A 677 12.05 16.65 6.37
N GLN A 678 12.11 17.66 5.50
CA GLN A 678 11.33 17.72 4.26
C GLN A 678 11.62 16.51 3.34
N LYS A 679 12.89 16.09 3.21
CA LYS A 679 13.28 14.94 2.37
C LYS A 679 12.86 13.60 2.98
N MET A 680 12.95 13.44 4.31
CA MET A 680 12.44 12.25 5.00
C MET A 680 10.92 12.13 4.83
N ALA A 681 10.17 13.22 5.03
CA ALA A 681 8.73 13.23 4.81
C ALA A 681 8.35 12.89 3.36
N PHE A 682 9.09 13.38 2.37
CA PHE A 682 8.88 13.00 0.96
C PHE A 682 9.00 11.49 0.74
N LEU A 683 10.04 10.84 1.29
CA LEU A 683 10.24 9.39 1.19
C LEU A 683 9.17 8.59 1.94
N THR A 684 8.79 9.02 3.14
CA THR A 684 7.70 8.44 3.95
C THR A 684 6.34 8.52 3.23
N VAL A 685 6.04 9.65 2.59
CA VAL A 685 4.79 9.85 1.84
C VAL A 685 4.78 9.05 0.54
N HIS A 686 5.90 9.05 -0.20
CA HIS A 686 6.03 8.33 -1.47
C HIS A 686 5.93 6.80 -1.27
N SER A 687 6.58 6.25 -0.26
CA SER A 687 6.51 4.82 0.07
C SER A 687 5.11 4.36 0.48
N LYS A 688 4.39 5.12 1.31
CA LYS A 688 2.99 4.82 1.66
C LYS A 688 2.06 4.79 0.43
N ILE A 689 2.18 5.77 -0.47
CA ILE A 689 1.45 5.74 -1.76
C ILE A 689 1.82 4.51 -2.58
N GLY A 690 3.11 4.17 -2.65
CA GLY A 690 3.62 3.02 -3.41
C GLY A 690 3.09 1.67 -2.93
N ARG A 691 2.95 1.48 -1.61
CA ARG A 691 2.44 0.24 -1.01
C ARG A 691 0.92 0.09 -1.07
N ARG A 692 0.18 1.21 -1.12
CA ARG A 692 -1.28 1.31 -0.89
C ARG A 692 -1.74 0.97 0.54
N ASP A 693 -0.82 0.90 1.49
CA ASP A 693 -1.11 0.74 2.90
C ASP A 693 -1.66 2.06 3.49
N PHE A 694 -2.96 2.29 3.26
CA PHE A 694 -3.73 3.41 3.84
C PHE A 694 -4.49 3.01 5.12
N LEU A 695 -4.38 1.75 5.54
CA LEU A 695 -4.82 1.33 6.86
C LEU A 695 -3.91 1.97 7.90
N SER A 696 -4.49 2.39 9.02
CA SER A 696 -3.70 2.80 10.17
C SER A 696 -3.07 1.56 10.78
N ASP A 697 -1.77 1.36 10.56
CA ASP A 697 -1.00 0.33 11.29
C ASP A 697 -1.13 0.58 12.81
N GLU A 698 -1.28 1.85 13.24
CA GLU A 698 -1.52 2.21 14.64
C GLU A 698 -2.91 1.74 15.16
N GLU A 699 -3.93 1.59 14.30
CA GLU A 699 -5.23 1.00 14.70
C GLU A 699 -5.12 -0.54 14.78
N LYS A 700 -4.42 -1.19 13.83
CA LYS A 700 -4.18 -2.64 13.86
C LYS A 700 -3.28 -3.09 15.00
N ASP A 701 -2.22 -2.34 15.27
CA ASP A 701 -1.31 -2.62 16.38
C ASP A 701 -2.04 -2.39 17.72
N ALA A 702 -2.89 -1.37 17.82
CA ALA A 702 -3.77 -1.20 18.97
C ALA A 702 -4.76 -2.38 19.14
N GLU A 703 -5.39 -2.87 18.06
CA GLU A 703 -6.19 -4.10 18.11
C GLU A 703 -5.35 -5.31 18.57
N LEU A 704 -4.11 -5.46 18.09
CA LEU A 704 -3.19 -6.53 18.49
C LEU A 704 -2.82 -6.49 19.99
N PHE A 705 -2.59 -5.32 20.57
CA PHE A 705 -2.32 -5.18 22.01
C PHE A 705 -3.60 -5.31 22.86
N ASN A 706 -4.74 -4.78 22.39
CA ASN A 706 -6.04 -4.92 23.08
C ASN A 706 -6.54 -6.38 23.10
N MET A 707 -6.19 -7.20 22.10
CA MET A 707 -6.45 -8.64 22.12
C MET A 707 -5.61 -9.35 23.20
N ALA A 708 -4.35 -8.94 23.39
CA ALA A 708 -3.47 -9.54 24.40
C ALA A 708 -3.94 -9.24 25.84
N GLU A 709 -4.41 -8.03 26.12
CA GLU A 709 -4.93 -7.68 27.46
C GLU A 709 -6.22 -8.44 27.82
N ASN A 710 -7.03 -8.85 26.83
CA ASN A 710 -8.24 -9.65 27.06
C ASN A 710 -7.95 -11.13 27.37
N ASP A 711 -6.93 -11.73 26.76
CA ASP A 711 -6.57 -13.13 27.04
C ASP A 711 -5.95 -13.29 28.45
N ASP A 712 -5.03 -12.41 28.85
CA ASP A 712 -4.41 -12.47 30.20
C ASP A 712 -5.42 -12.14 31.33
N ALA A 713 -6.48 -11.38 31.04
CA ALA A 713 -7.57 -11.12 31.98
C ALA A 713 -8.44 -12.37 32.30
N SER A 714 -8.23 -13.49 31.60
CA SER A 714 -8.93 -14.76 31.87
C SER A 714 -8.21 -15.69 32.87
N ALA A 715 -7.05 -15.30 33.39
CA ALA A 715 -6.12 -16.19 34.12
C ALA A 715 -5.52 -15.62 35.43
N ALA A 716 -6.27 -14.78 36.16
CA ALA A 716 -5.87 -14.23 37.47
C ALA A 716 -7.00 -14.32 38.52
#